data_AF-A0A954BU52-F1
#
_entry.id   AF-A0A954BU52-F1
#
_cell.length_a   1.000
_cell.length_b   1.000
_cell.length_c   1.000
_cell.angle_alpha   90.00
_cell.angle_beta   90.00
_cell.angle_gamma   90.00
#
_symmetry.space_group_name_H-M   'P 1'
#
loop_
_entity.id
_entity.type
_entity.pdbx_description
1 polymer ?
#
loop_
_entity_poly.entity_id
_entity_poly.type
_entity_poly.pdbx_seq_one_letter_code
_entity_poly.pdbx_strand_id
1 'polypeptide(L)'
;MNDDNLQQCARQCGERAWRLACALMRNAHDAEDVVQEAFVVAARRRDRIPSDDPWPWFATAVSNVARNARRTRSKHMHDEPAEVAAPAAKPDLSVLVAEALAQLPEPERDAIACTHLSGLTQAEAAAALDVPVGTVATRVRAGLAKLRAKLGKSDKEVALGIGVMFVPQPQGGIEAATQRWLEGAETRAGEALTETGVNMTRSILIAGAALVAIALIVWFGMGGSGAGAVQPDGNDAEQVAAADNTASDAGPEKTGGMPDEASNTYTESHTDTGETTGPATKDPQPAIELKLADELVYAEARWPTTLDPHNSRDAVNTKQLQMVYEGLLESDPFVPSTLRPCIAAGLPKWDAATRTYAFTLHDDVRFHDDPCFVDADNLSGAGREVTAVDVLWSIKRMSLGDNYWLIAGRIEGLDDFRAGGKELAGDERLEYLEHDVAGLQAPDDHTVRIKLTGDPGTFLFALASVATSVLPREALRSYGDDLAFHPVGTGPYVISEFVLNRKIVYDANPGYREVRLSNVPAGSPFASLEGMRLPLTRRVVFEFGGNAETITAQVREGRAMEARIGFDELAAMLPEGETLDPGVHDLAPGQPENVVVRIAIEPTLQYWRFNMNDEVIGKGDKARAMRQALSLGFDRAAYIRDVLAGRAVRANGLLPQGGIEADCALGSQEFDAPAARKALADAGFELNGDGDKWIAIDPETGRQPELCLVTRSLNFKEEVNAFVGRVSGLTGIAIRIEYATFPEYLKRMTEADGQIFDAGWVMDYPAPEDMYGLWYDANDTLAAADAEYAQALHGLENLRSPDPEQKQEGLRALQTLNRVLDRDVPFVAIAFNVSVRLCREGYLQPEAPLSLSIPLKYCAVTK
;
A
#
# COMPACT_ATOMS: atom_id res chain seq x y z
N MET A 1 -8.21 -41.06 1.11
CA MET A 1 -9.53 -40.56 0.65
C MET A 1 -10.30 -39.82 1.76
N ASN A 2 -10.41 -40.35 2.99
CA ASN A 2 -11.19 -39.65 4.04
C ASN A 2 -10.41 -38.57 4.83
N ASP A 3 -9.07 -38.61 4.85
CA ASP A 3 -8.26 -37.57 5.50
C ASP A 3 -8.01 -36.38 4.57
N ASP A 4 -7.95 -36.63 3.26
CA ASP A 4 -7.82 -35.62 2.21
C ASP A 4 -8.95 -34.58 2.30
N ASN A 5 -10.20 -35.02 2.55
CA ASN A 5 -11.35 -34.13 2.72
C ASN A 5 -11.20 -33.17 3.91
N LEU A 6 -10.57 -33.61 5.02
CA LEU A 6 -10.36 -32.76 6.19
C LEU A 6 -9.25 -31.72 5.93
N GLN A 7 -8.14 -32.15 5.32
CA GLN A 7 -7.05 -31.26 4.92
C GLN A 7 -7.44 -30.31 3.77
N GLN A 8 -8.34 -30.72 2.90
CA GLN A 8 -8.98 -29.85 1.90
C GLN A 8 -9.88 -28.82 2.60
N CYS A 9 -10.75 -29.24 3.51
CA CYS A 9 -11.61 -28.35 4.28
C CYS A 9 -10.80 -27.31 5.06
N ALA A 10 -9.69 -27.70 5.69
CA ALA A 10 -8.79 -26.78 6.38
C ALA A 10 -8.24 -25.70 5.43
N ARG A 11 -7.60 -26.11 4.32
CA ARG A 11 -7.03 -25.18 3.33
C ARG A 11 -8.07 -24.27 2.66
N GLN A 12 -9.28 -24.77 2.40
CA GLN A 12 -10.34 -24.00 1.71
C GLN A 12 -11.17 -23.13 2.66
N CYS A 13 -11.21 -23.42 3.96
CA CYS A 13 -12.12 -22.76 4.90
C CYS A 13 -11.45 -22.03 6.07
N GLY A 14 -10.17 -22.24 6.37
CA GLY A 14 -9.51 -21.71 7.58
C GLY A 14 -9.70 -20.21 7.79
N GLU A 15 -9.39 -19.39 6.77
CA GLU A 15 -9.59 -17.94 6.83
C GLU A 15 -11.08 -17.54 6.92
N ARG A 16 -11.95 -18.17 6.12
CA ARG A 16 -13.39 -17.88 6.13
C ARG A 16 -13.99 -18.18 7.51
N ALA A 17 -13.56 -19.26 8.15
CA ALA A 17 -13.94 -19.66 9.49
C ALA A 17 -13.47 -18.67 10.55
N TRP A 18 -12.22 -18.19 10.45
CA TRP A 18 -11.69 -17.15 11.33
C TRP A 18 -12.47 -15.83 11.20
N ARG A 19 -12.66 -15.32 9.97
CA ARG A 19 -13.45 -14.10 9.72
C ARG A 19 -14.88 -14.22 10.26
N LEU A 20 -15.53 -15.37 10.08
CA LEU A 20 -16.85 -15.65 10.66
C LEU A 20 -16.81 -15.70 12.20
N ALA A 21 -15.85 -16.41 12.80
CA ALA A 21 -15.74 -16.54 14.25
C ALA A 21 -15.49 -15.18 14.93
N CYS A 22 -14.62 -14.33 14.39
CA CYS A 22 -14.38 -12.98 14.90
C CYS A 22 -15.59 -12.04 14.74
N ALA A 23 -16.47 -12.25 13.77
CA ALA A 23 -17.72 -11.52 13.65
C ALA A 23 -18.82 -12.02 14.60
N LEU A 24 -18.74 -13.31 14.99
CA LEU A 24 -19.67 -13.94 15.92
C LEU A 24 -19.25 -13.76 17.40
N MET A 25 -17.96 -13.61 17.70
CA MET A 25 -17.43 -13.49 19.06
C MET A 25 -16.92 -12.07 19.35
N ARG A 26 -16.80 -11.68 20.64
CA ARG A 26 -16.46 -10.30 21.03
C ARG A 26 -14.97 -10.05 21.28
N ASN A 27 -14.13 -11.08 21.15
CA ASN A 27 -12.67 -11.00 21.28
C ASN A 27 -12.03 -12.03 20.33
N ALA A 28 -10.71 -11.99 20.18
CA ALA A 28 -9.98 -12.93 19.31
C ALA A 28 -9.82 -14.34 19.93
N HIS A 29 -9.71 -14.46 21.26
CA HIS A 29 -9.47 -15.76 21.91
C HIS A 29 -10.71 -16.68 21.87
N ASP A 30 -11.90 -16.18 22.19
CA ASP A 30 -13.15 -16.93 22.02
C ASP A 30 -13.35 -17.32 20.53
N ALA A 31 -12.89 -16.49 19.59
CA ALA A 31 -12.94 -16.82 18.16
C ALA A 31 -11.98 -17.97 17.80
N GLU A 32 -10.77 -18.01 18.36
CA GLU A 32 -9.81 -19.09 18.14
C GLU A 32 -10.32 -20.43 18.71
N ASP A 33 -10.90 -20.41 19.91
CA ASP A 33 -11.57 -21.58 20.51
C ASP A 33 -12.75 -22.07 19.65
N VAL A 34 -13.55 -21.16 19.10
CA VAL A 34 -14.67 -21.48 18.20
C VAL A 34 -14.20 -22.14 16.91
N VAL A 35 -13.10 -21.69 16.31
CA VAL A 35 -12.56 -22.33 15.10
C VAL A 35 -11.90 -23.67 15.42
N GLN A 36 -11.17 -23.79 16.53
CA GLN A 36 -10.62 -25.06 17.00
C GLN A 36 -11.71 -26.13 17.19
N GLU A 37 -12.77 -25.85 17.96
CA GLU A 37 -13.83 -26.84 18.19
C GLU A 37 -14.69 -27.07 16.93
N ALA A 38 -14.77 -26.11 15.99
CA ALA A 38 -15.34 -26.36 14.66
C ALA A 38 -14.50 -27.38 13.87
N PHE A 39 -13.17 -27.28 13.89
CA PHE A 39 -12.28 -28.30 13.30
C PHE A 39 -12.38 -29.64 14.03
N VAL A 40 -12.55 -29.67 15.35
CA VAL A 40 -12.85 -30.91 16.09
C VAL A 40 -14.18 -31.53 15.63
N VAL A 41 -15.22 -30.72 15.36
CA VAL A 41 -16.48 -31.20 14.78
C VAL A 41 -16.29 -31.73 13.35
N ALA A 42 -15.41 -31.12 12.55
CA ALA A 42 -15.05 -31.61 11.21
C ALA A 42 -14.30 -32.95 11.26
N ALA A 43 -13.26 -33.07 12.09
CA ALA A 43 -12.51 -34.32 12.28
C ALA A 43 -13.42 -35.48 12.74
N ARG A 44 -14.32 -35.21 13.70
CA ARG A 44 -15.34 -36.17 14.18
C ARG A 44 -16.42 -36.50 13.14
N ARG A 45 -16.50 -35.80 12.01
CA ARG A 45 -17.53 -35.96 10.95
C ARG A 45 -16.94 -35.90 9.53
N ARG A 46 -15.70 -36.35 9.34
CA ARG A 46 -14.99 -36.33 8.04
C ARG A 46 -15.74 -37.05 6.91
N ASP A 47 -16.62 -37.99 7.26
CA ASP A 47 -17.57 -38.69 6.37
C ASP A 47 -18.66 -37.78 5.76
N ARG A 48 -18.84 -36.57 6.29
CA ARG A 48 -19.91 -35.63 5.90
C ARG A 48 -19.41 -34.30 5.34
N ILE A 49 -18.10 -34.14 5.23
CA ILE A 49 -17.48 -32.99 4.57
C ILE A 49 -17.74 -33.13 3.05
N PRO A 50 -18.44 -32.17 2.40
CA PRO A 50 -18.60 -32.18 0.95
C PRO A 50 -17.26 -32.12 0.22
N SER A 51 -17.15 -32.83 -0.90
CA SER A 51 -15.95 -32.85 -1.75
C SER A 51 -15.74 -31.57 -2.56
N ASP A 52 -16.82 -30.85 -2.86
CA ASP A 52 -16.85 -29.86 -3.95
C ASP A 52 -16.67 -28.43 -3.38
N ASP A 53 -17.58 -27.99 -2.50
CA ASP A 53 -17.40 -26.85 -1.61
C ASP A 53 -17.75 -27.26 -0.17
N PRO A 54 -16.77 -27.42 0.73
CA PRO A 54 -17.02 -27.73 2.13
C PRO A 54 -17.53 -26.54 2.96
N TRP A 55 -17.49 -25.31 2.44
CA TRP A 55 -17.73 -24.11 3.25
C TRP A 55 -19.15 -23.98 3.82
N PRO A 56 -20.26 -24.17 3.08
CA PRO A 56 -21.60 -24.01 3.66
C PRO A 56 -21.87 -24.96 4.83
N TRP A 57 -21.28 -26.16 4.77
CA TRP A 57 -21.29 -27.15 5.84
C TRP A 57 -20.41 -26.74 7.02
N PHE A 58 -19.19 -26.26 6.76
CA PHE A 58 -18.24 -25.89 7.81
C PHE A 58 -18.63 -24.58 8.53
N ALA A 59 -19.14 -23.59 7.80
CA ALA A 59 -19.72 -22.37 8.36
C ALA A 59 -20.92 -22.66 9.29
N THR A 60 -21.69 -23.72 8.99
CA THR A 60 -22.73 -24.25 9.87
C THR A 60 -22.13 -24.85 11.14
N ALA A 61 -20.98 -25.53 11.09
CA ALA A 61 -20.28 -26.00 12.29
C ALA A 61 -19.79 -24.82 13.15
N VAL A 62 -19.06 -23.86 12.56
CA VAL A 62 -18.57 -22.62 13.22
C VAL A 62 -19.72 -21.87 13.90
N SER A 63 -20.83 -21.65 13.19
CA SER A 63 -22.01 -20.93 13.72
C SER A 63 -22.66 -21.64 14.91
N ASN A 64 -22.70 -22.98 14.90
CA ASN A 64 -23.26 -23.77 15.99
C ASN A 64 -22.34 -23.82 17.21
N VAL A 65 -21.01 -23.91 17.01
CA VAL A 65 -20.01 -23.85 18.09
C VAL A 65 -20.05 -22.49 18.78
N ALA A 66 -20.00 -21.39 18.02
CA ALA A 66 -20.12 -20.02 18.53
C ALA A 66 -21.40 -19.82 19.37
N ARG A 67 -22.56 -20.25 18.85
CA ARG A 67 -23.85 -20.15 19.57
C ARG A 67 -23.85 -20.95 20.87
N ASN A 68 -23.21 -22.11 20.91
CA ASN A 68 -23.12 -22.90 22.14
C ASN A 68 -22.15 -22.27 23.16
N ALA A 69 -21.02 -21.72 22.72
CA ALA A 69 -20.05 -21.01 23.55
C ALA A 69 -20.65 -19.75 24.20
N ARG A 70 -21.37 -18.90 23.45
CA ARG A 70 -22.12 -17.77 24.03
C ARG A 70 -23.12 -18.25 25.09
N ARG A 71 -23.82 -19.36 24.84
CA ARG A 71 -24.85 -19.93 25.74
C ARG A 71 -24.28 -20.50 27.05
N THR A 72 -23.05 -21.03 27.06
CA THR A 72 -22.37 -21.44 28.30
C THR A 72 -21.77 -20.25 29.05
N ARG A 73 -21.21 -19.27 28.33
CA ARG A 73 -20.66 -18.03 28.93
C ARG A 73 -21.75 -17.18 29.60
N SER A 74 -22.95 -17.09 29.00
CA SER A 74 -24.13 -16.41 29.56
C SER A 74 -24.63 -16.96 30.91
N LYS A 75 -24.02 -18.01 31.46
CA LYS A 75 -24.32 -18.55 32.81
C LYS A 75 -23.26 -18.21 33.86
N HIS A 76 -22.15 -17.57 33.48
CA HIS A 76 -20.97 -17.39 34.32
C HIS A 76 -20.51 -15.92 34.37
N MET A 77 -21.37 -15.10 35.00
CA MET A 77 -21.06 -13.76 35.54
C MET A 77 -21.00 -12.57 34.55
N HIS A 78 -20.62 -11.42 35.12
CA HIS A 78 -20.89 -10.04 34.67
C HIS A 78 -19.83 -9.47 33.71
N ASP A 79 -20.10 -8.24 33.28
CA ASP A 79 -19.37 -7.45 32.29
C ASP A 79 -17.87 -7.23 32.59
N GLU A 80 -17.05 -7.38 31.56
CA GLU A 80 -15.79 -6.63 31.38
C GLU A 80 -15.88 -5.87 30.05
N PRO A 81 -15.45 -4.59 29.99
CA PRO A 81 -15.40 -3.82 28.74
C PRO A 81 -14.20 -4.26 27.88
N ALA A 82 -14.36 -4.21 26.56
CA ALA A 82 -13.26 -4.50 25.64
C ALA A 82 -12.21 -3.37 25.66
N GLU A 83 -10.94 -3.74 25.58
CA GLU A 83 -9.81 -2.81 25.46
C GLU A 83 -9.81 -2.17 24.07
N VAL A 84 -9.86 -0.84 24.01
CA VAL A 84 -9.98 -0.08 22.75
C VAL A 84 -8.60 0.41 22.32
N ALA A 85 -8.12 -0.09 21.19
CA ALA A 85 -6.91 0.44 20.54
C ALA A 85 -7.13 1.91 20.12
N ALA A 86 -6.11 2.76 20.32
CA ALA A 86 -6.22 4.19 20.03
C ALA A 86 -6.46 4.46 18.53
N PRO A 87 -7.34 5.42 18.18
CA PRO A 87 -7.75 5.62 16.79
C PRO A 87 -6.67 6.30 15.95
N ALA A 88 -6.49 5.81 14.72
CA ALA A 88 -5.82 6.55 13.66
C ALA A 88 -6.70 7.72 13.17
N ALA A 89 -6.18 8.55 12.25
CA ALA A 89 -6.94 9.62 11.60
C ALA A 89 -8.22 9.07 10.94
N LYS A 90 -9.34 9.80 11.09
CA LYS A 90 -10.74 9.46 10.66
C LYS A 90 -10.90 7.98 10.25
N PRO A 91 -11.29 7.08 11.18
CA PRO A 91 -11.16 5.64 10.98
C PRO A 91 -11.79 5.15 9.68
N ASP A 92 -11.07 4.24 9.03
CA ASP A 92 -11.50 3.59 7.79
C ASP A 92 -12.90 2.98 7.93
N LEU A 93 -13.64 2.93 6.82
CA LEU A 93 -14.98 2.39 6.75
C LEU A 93 -15.02 0.93 7.24
N SER A 94 -13.95 0.16 7.04
CA SER A 94 -13.81 -1.20 7.59
C SER A 94 -13.85 -1.23 9.14
N VAL A 95 -13.20 -0.29 9.80
CA VAL A 95 -13.12 -0.16 11.27
C VAL A 95 -14.43 0.38 11.83
N LEU A 96 -14.96 1.45 11.23
CA LEU A 96 -16.27 2.00 11.59
C LEU A 96 -17.39 0.96 11.45
N VAL A 97 -17.36 0.14 10.40
CA VAL A 97 -18.31 -0.95 10.22
C VAL A 97 -18.09 -2.08 11.24
N ALA A 98 -16.85 -2.41 11.61
CA ALA A 98 -16.58 -3.38 12.68
C ALA A 98 -17.18 -2.93 14.02
N GLU A 99 -16.94 -1.68 14.43
CA GLU A 99 -17.54 -1.09 15.63
C GLU A 99 -19.06 -0.98 15.57
N ALA A 100 -19.63 -0.73 14.39
CA ALA A 100 -21.07 -0.67 14.18
C ALA A 100 -21.71 -2.08 14.21
N LEU A 101 -21.08 -3.09 13.62
CA LEU A 101 -21.55 -4.47 13.64
C LEU A 101 -21.46 -5.08 15.05
N ALA A 102 -20.37 -4.85 15.79
CA ALA A 102 -20.21 -5.32 17.16
C ALA A 102 -21.34 -4.85 18.09
N GLN A 103 -21.91 -3.67 17.81
CA GLN A 103 -23.00 -3.07 18.57
C GLN A 103 -24.42 -3.45 18.07
N LEU A 104 -24.55 -4.21 16.99
CA LEU A 104 -25.86 -4.73 16.58
C LEU A 104 -26.40 -5.82 17.53
N PRO A 105 -27.74 -5.93 17.69
CA PRO A 105 -28.38 -7.09 18.27
C PRO A 105 -27.93 -8.39 17.61
N GLU A 106 -27.65 -9.41 18.41
CA GLU A 106 -27.04 -10.66 17.92
C GLU A 106 -27.79 -11.31 16.74
N PRO A 107 -29.13 -11.39 16.72
CA PRO A 107 -29.85 -11.99 15.58
C PRO A 107 -29.63 -11.26 14.25
N GLU A 108 -29.30 -9.98 14.27
CA GLU A 108 -29.04 -9.14 13.10
C GLU A 108 -27.56 -9.20 12.71
N ARG A 109 -26.65 -9.10 13.70
CA ARG A 109 -25.21 -9.28 13.52
C ARG A 109 -24.88 -10.64 12.92
N ASP A 110 -25.43 -11.72 13.48
CA ASP A 110 -25.18 -13.10 13.04
C ASP A 110 -25.72 -13.32 11.60
N ALA A 111 -26.88 -12.74 11.27
CA ALA A 111 -27.45 -12.83 9.92
C ALA A 111 -26.61 -12.08 8.86
N ILE A 112 -26.03 -10.93 9.21
CA ILE A 112 -25.12 -10.18 8.34
C ILE A 112 -23.77 -10.90 8.24
N ALA A 113 -23.20 -11.41 9.33
CA ALA A 113 -21.94 -12.15 9.31
C ALA A 113 -22.00 -13.41 8.42
N CYS A 114 -23.06 -14.21 8.54
CA CYS A 114 -23.27 -15.37 7.69
C CYS A 114 -23.43 -15.01 6.20
N THR A 115 -24.04 -13.87 5.86
CA THR A 115 -24.31 -13.52 4.45
C THR A 115 -23.19 -12.69 3.80
N HIS A 116 -22.75 -11.60 4.45
CA HIS A 116 -21.85 -10.61 3.86
C HIS A 116 -20.37 -10.84 4.17
N LEU A 117 -20.02 -11.39 5.35
CA LEU A 117 -18.61 -11.73 5.69
C LEU A 117 -18.22 -13.13 5.24
N SER A 118 -19.19 -14.06 5.21
CA SER A 118 -18.96 -15.47 4.88
C SER A 118 -19.37 -15.85 3.45
N GLY A 119 -20.17 -15.02 2.78
CA GLY A 119 -20.68 -15.29 1.43
C GLY A 119 -21.71 -16.43 1.35
N LEU A 120 -22.40 -16.79 2.45
CA LEU A 120 -23.47 -17.78 2.40
C LEU A 120 -24.73 -17.16 1.77
N THR A 121 -25.46 -17.96 0.99
CA THR A 121 -26.81 -17.58 0.54
C THR A 121 -27.76 -17.45 1.73
N GLN A 122 -28.89 -16.77 1.54
CA GLN A 122 -29.91 -16.64 2.59
C GLN A 122 -30.49 -18.00 3.06
N ALA A 123 -30.43 -19.04 2.22
CA ALA A 123 -30.88 -20.39 2.56
C ALA A 123 -29.86 -21.13 3.44
N GLU A 124 -28.57 -21.03 3.12
CA GLU A 124 -27.49 -21.62 3.91
C GLU A 124 -27.32 -20.89 5.25
N ALA A 125 -27.39 -19.55 5.24
CA ALA A 125 -27.42 -18.76 6.47
C ALA A 125 -28.64 -19.11 7.36
N ALA A 126 -29.79 -19.45 6.77
CA ALA A 126 -30.96 -19.92 7.53
C ALA A 126 -30.71 -21.27 8.22
N ALA A 127 -30.08 -22.22 7.51
CA ALA A 127 -29.68 -23.51 8.07
C ALA A 127 -28.60 -23.36 9.16
N ALA A 128 -27.60 -22.50 8.93
CA ALA A 128 -26.53 -22.22 9.88
C ALA A 128 -27.03 -21.54 11.17
N LEU A 129 -28.09 -20.72 11.07
CA LEU A 129 -28.66 -19.94 12.18
C LEU A 129 -29.92 -20.56 12.81
N ASP A 130 -30.38 -21.73 12.34
CA ASP A 130 -31.60 -22.43 12.80
C ASP A 130 -32.86 -21.55 12.77
N VAL A 131 -33.10 -20.88 11.63
CA VAL A 131 -34.26 -19.98 11.42
C VAL A 131 -34.83 -20.07 9.99
N PRO A 132 -36.12 -19.72 9.78
CA PRO A 132 -36.70 -19.66 8.43
C PRO A 132 -36.00 -18.63 7.53
N VAL A 133 -35.84 -18.93 6.24
CA VAL A 133 -35.14 -18.09 5.24
C VAL A 133 -35.60 -16.62 5.23
N GLY A 134 -36.92 -16.37 5.23
CA GLY A 134 -37.47 -15.00 5.30
C GLY A 134 -37.10 -14.23 6.57
N THR A 135 -36.75 -14.93 7.65
CA THR A 135 -36.23 -14.33 8.90
C THR A 135 -34.81 -13.82 8.72
N VAL A 136 -33.97 -14.51 7.94
CA VAL A 136 -32.61 -14.06 7.61
C VAL A 136 -32.70 -12.77 6.78
N ALA A 137 -33.50 -12.76 5.71
CA ALA A 137 -33.73 -11.57 4.89
C ALA A 137 -34.23 -10.36 5.71
N THR A 138 -35.14 -10.62 6.67
CA THR A 138 -35.66 -9.60 7.59
C THR A 138 -34.59 -9.06 8.55
N ARG A 139 -33.77 -9.96 9.13
CA ARG A 139 -32.67 -9.61 10.07
C ARG A 139 -31.54 -8.86 9.38
N VAL A 140 -31.14 -9.28 8.18
CA VAL A 140 -30.16 -8.57 7.33
C VAL A 140 -30.65 -7.15 7.04
N ARG A 141 -31.88 -6.99 6.56
CA ARG A 141 -32.46 -5.66 6.29
C ARG A 141 -32.54 -4.78 7.56
N ALA A 142 -32.94 -5.35 8.69
CA ALA A 142 -33.02 -4.63 9.97
C ALA A 142 -31.65 -4.18 10.49
N GLY A 143 -30.63 -5.03 10.34
CA GLY A 143 -29.25 -4.71 10.73
C GLY A 143 -28.61 -3.67 9.80
N LEU A 144 -28.70 -3.86 8.47
CA LEU A 144 -28.16 -2.91 7.49
C LEU A 144 -28.77 -1.51 7.66
N ALA A 145 -30.10 -1.40 7.90
CA ALA A 145 -30.76 -0.13 8.17
C ALA A 145 -30.22 0.57 9.44
N LYS A 146 -29.84 -0.19 10.48
CA LYS A 146 -29.22 0.36 11.71
C LYS A 146 -27.77 0.77 11.49
N LEU A 147 -27.00 0.00 10.72
CA LEU A 147 -25.64 0.35 10.33
C LEU A 147 -25.63 1.65 9.52
N ARG A 148 -26.51 1.75 8.50
CA ARG A 148 -26.77 2.98 7.72
C ARG A 148 -27.10 4.17 8.61
N ALA A 149 -28.06 4.01 9.52
CA ALA A 149 -28.48 5.08 10.44
C ALA A 149 -27.39 5.50 11.44
N LYS A 150 -26.48 4.60 11.83
CA LYS A 150 -25.35 4.89 12.72
C LYS A 150 -24.15 5.52 11.98
N LEU A 151 -23.90 5.10 10.74
CA LEU A 151 -22.70 5.45 9.98
C LEU A 151 -22.90 6.65 9.04
N GLY A 152 -24.15 7.00 8.69
CA GLY A 152 -24.43 8.01 7.67
C GLY A 152 -24.08 7.53 6.25
N LYS A 153 -24.19 6.22 6.00
CA LYS A 153 -23.68 5.52 4.82
C LYS A 153 -24.76 4.69 4.13
N SER A 154 -24.71 4.56 2.80
CA SER A 154 -25.69 3.80 2.02
C SER A 154 -25.65 2.30 2.38
N ASP A 155 -26.74 1.56 2.14
CA ASP A 155 -26.80 0.12 2.39
C ASP A 155 -25.67 -0.66 1.68
N LYS A 156 -25.16 -0.13 0.55
CA LYS A 156 -24.06 -0.71 -0.23
C LYS A 156 -22.67 -0.23 0.19
N GLU A 157 -22.50 1.02 0.62
CA GLU A 157 -21.27 1.44 1.30
C GLU A 157 -21.07 0.64 2.59
N VAL A 158 -22.15 0.41 3.33
CA VAL A 158 -22.18 -0.49 4.49
C VAL A 158 -21.81 -1.91 4.05
N ALA A 159 -22.44 -2.48 3.01
CA ALA A 159 -22.10 -3.82 2.52
C ALA A 159 -20.63 -3.95 2.08
N LEU A 160 -20.07 -2.93 1.44
CA LEU A 160 -18.66 -2.87 1.04
C LEU A 160 -17.73 -2.81 2.25
N GLY A 161 -18.00 -1.91 3.20
CA GLY A 161 -17.28 -1.81 4.47
C GLY A 161 -17.36 -3.08 5.34
N ILE A 162 -18.45 -3.85 5.23
CA ILE A 162 -18.53 -5.20 5.79
C ILE A 162 -17.57 -6.12 5.04
N GLY A 163 -17.64 -6.16 3.71
CA GLY A 163 -16.79 -7.01 2.87
C GLY A 163 -15.28 -6.78 3.02
N VAL A 164 -14.85 -5.55 3.31
CA VAL A 164 -13.45 -5.18 3.56
C VAL A 164 -13.06 -5.10 5.05
N MET A 165 -13.90 -5.61 5.96
CA MET A 165 -13.63 -5.57 7.40
C MET A 165 -12.25 -6.12 7.76
N PHE A 166 -11.42 -5.30 8.41
CA PHE A 166 -10.17 -5.77 9.00
C PHE A 166 -10.46 -6.65 10.21
N VAL A 167 -10.18 -7.94 10.08
CA VAL A 167 -10.22 -8.92 11.17
C VAL A 167 -8.80 -9.08 11.71
N PRO A 168 -8.57 -9.01 13.04
CA PRO A 168 -7.23 -9.21 13.61
C PRO A 168 -6.67 -10.58 13.21
N GLN A 169 -5.39 -10.65 12.89
CA GLN A 169 -4.74 -11.92 12.53
C GLN A 169 -4.56 -12.82 13.76
N PRO A 170 -4.72 -14.15 13.63
CA PRO A 170 -4.39 -15.08 14.71
C PRO A 170 -2.85 -15.16 14.89
N GLN A 171 -2.40 -15.62 16.06
CA GLN A 171 -0.96 -15.72 16.35
C GLN A 171 -0.27 -16.67 15.37
N GLY A 172 0.81 -16.18 14.74
CA GLY A 172 1.54 -16.89 13.67
C GLY A 172 0.94 -16.76 12.26
N GLY A 173 -0.14 -15.99 12.08
CA GLY A 173 -0.83 -15.85 10.80
C GLY A 173 -1.80 -16.98 10.50
N ILE A 174 -2.70 -16.76 9.53
CA ILE A 174 -3.88 -17.61 9.34
C ILE A 174 -3.57 -19.05 8.91
N GLU A 175 -2.51 -19.28 8.12
CA GLU A 175 -2.14 -20.63 7.67
C GLU A 175 -1.55 -21.46 8.82
N ALA A 176 -0.55 -20.93 9.53
CA ALA A 176 0.02 -21.59 10.71
C ALA A 176 -1.04 -21.83 11.79
N ALA A 177 -1.95 -20.88 12.01
CA ALA A 177 -3.09 -21.07 12.91
C ALA A 177 -4.01 -22.20 12.42
N THR A 178 -4.33 -22.26 11.12
CA THR A 178 -5.15 -23.32 10.53
C THR A 178 -4.52 -24.71 10.72
N GLN A 179 -3.20 -24.85 10.57
CA GLN A 179 -2.50 -26.11 10.87
C GLN A 179 -2.57 -26.45 12.36
N ARG A 180 -2.28 -25.50 13.27
CA ARG A 180 -2.41 -25.70 14.74
C ARG A 180 -3.82 -26.16 15.14
N TRP A 181 -4.86 -25.61 14.51
CA TRP A 181 -6.26 -25.98 14.76
C TRP A 181 -6.59 -27.37 14.22
N LEU A 182 -6.03 -27.77 13.08
CA LEU A 182 -6.19 -29.10 12.49
C LEU A 182 -5.48 -30.18 13.31
N GLU A 183 -4.20 -29.99 13.64
CA GLU A 183 -3.40 -30.90 14.49
C GLU A 183 -4.05 -31.11 15.86
N GLY A 184 -4.50 -30.02 16.49
CA GLY A 184 -5.26 -30.06 17.74
C GLY A 184 -6.61 -30.78 17.59
N ALA A 185 -7.28 -30.65 16.45
CA ALA A 185 -8.54 -31.33 16.17
C ALA A 185 -8.38 -32.84 15.95
N GLU A 186 -7.36 -33.26 15.20
CA GLU A 186 -7.03 -34.68 14.99
C GLU A 186 -6.63 -35.35 16.32
N THR A 187 -5.83 -34.66 17.13
CA THR A 187 -5.44 -35.13 18.48
C THR A 187 -6.67 -35.33 19.37
N ARG A 188 -7.52 -34.30 19.55
CA ARG A 188 -8.74 -34.36 20.38
C ARG A 188 -9.81 -35.32 19.82
N ALA A 189 -9.79 -35.61 18.52
CA ALA A 189 -10.65 -36.63 17.92
C ALA A 189 -10.15 -38.06 18.21
N GLY A 190 -8.82 -38.28 18.17
CA GLY A 190 -8.19 -39.54 18.57
C GLY A 190 -8.38 -39.86 20.05
N GLU A 191 -8.20 -38.87 20.92
CA GLU A 191 -8.46 -38.99 22.37
C GLU A 191 -9.93 -39.31 22.66
N ALA A 192 -10.88 -38.67 21.97
CA ALA A 192 -12.30 -38.98 22.14
C ALA A 192 -12.65 -40.41 21.69
N LEU A 193 -11.95 -40.98 20.70
CA LEU A 193 -12.13 -42.37 20.28
C LEU A 193 -11.58 -43.37 21.30
N THR A 194 -10.40 -43.10 21.88
CA THR A 194 -9.85 -43.96 22.95
C THR A 194 -10.66 -43.82 24.24
N GLU A 195 -11.11 -42.62 24.62
CA GLU A 195 -11.94 -42.42 25.80
C GLU A 195 -13.34 -43.04 25.62
N THR A 196 -13.96 -42.94 24.44
CA THR A 196 -15.21 -43.66 24.13
C THR A 196 -15.00 -45.17 24.17
N GLY A 197 -13.87 -45.67 23.65
CA GLY A 197 -13.48 -47.08 23.77
C GLY A 197 -13.31 -47.54 25.23
N VAL A 198 -12.64 -46.74 26.06
CA VAL A 198 -12.44 -46.99 27.50
C VAL A 198 -13.75 -46.90 28.28
N ASN A 199 -14.63 -45.96 27.96
CA ASN A 199 -15.93 -45.81 28.63
C ASN A 199 -16.95 -46.87 28.18
N MET A 200 -16.91 -47.31 26.92
CA MET A 200 -17.68 -48.49 26.47
C MET A 200 -17.13 -49.77 27.11
N THR A 201 -15.80 -49.93 27.21
CA THR A 201 -15.16 -51.06 27.90
C THR A 201 -15.44 -51.05 29.39
N ARG A 202 -15.43 -49.88 30.05
CA ARG A 202 -15.91 -49.71 31.44
C ARG A 202 -17.39 -50.07 31.57
N SER A 203 -18.25 -49.66 30.64
CA SER A 203 -19.68 -49.99 30.66
C SER A 203 -19.92 -51.49 30.51
N ILE A 204 -19.18 -52.16 29.63
CA ILE A 204 -19.20 -53.62 29.45
C ILE A 204 -18.61 -54.33 30.68
N LEU A 205 -17.55 -53.80 31.29
CA LEU A 205 -16.98 -54.34 32.53
C LEU A 205 -17.88 -54.11 33.74
N ILE A 206 -18.65 -53.02 33.80
CA ILE A 206 -19.63 -52.75 34.87
C ILE A 206 -20.86 -53.64 34.69
N ALA A 207 -21.37 -53.80 33.47
CA ALA A 207 -22.45 -54.75 33.18
C ALA A 207 -22.01 -56.20 33.42
N GLY A 208 -20.78 -56.55 33.02
CA GLY A 208 -20.15 -57.84 33.28
C GLY A 208 -19.91 -58.07 34.77
N ALA A 209 -19.40 -57.09 35.51
CA ALA A 209 -19.23 -57.17 36.96
C ALA A 209 -20.57 -57.23 37.70
N ALA A 210 -21.64 -56.59 37.20
CA ALA A 210 -22.99 -56.74 37.74
C ALA A 210 -23.54 -58.16 37.49
N LEU A 211 -23.38 -58.71 36.29
CA LEU A 211 -23.75 -60.09 35.97
C LEU A 211 -22.94 -61.11 36.78
N VAL A 212 -21.63 -60.88 36.95
CA VAL A 212 -20.76 -61.71 37.79
C VAL A 212 -21.09 -61.53 39.28
N ALA A 213 -21.44 -60.33 39.76
CA ALA A 213 -21.90 -60.14 41.13
C ALA A 213 -23.23 -60.86 41.40
N ILE A 214 -24.18 -60.81 40.46
CA ILE A 214 -25.44 -61.57 40.52
C ILE A 214 -25.14 -63.08 40.51
N ALA A 215 -24.26 -63.56 39.63
CA ALA A 215 -23.85 -64.96 39.59
C ALA A 215 -23.12 -65.38 40.88
N LEU A 216 -22.26 -64.54 41.46
CA LEU A 216 -21.54 -64.80 42.70
C LEU A 216 -22.47 -64.76 43.93
N ILE A 217 -23.50 -63.90 43.95
CA ILE A 217 -24.55 -63.92 44.98
C ILE A 217 -25.35 -65.23 44.90
N VAL A 218 -25.63 -65.72 43.68
CA VAL A 218 -26.25 -67.03 43.48
C VAL A 218 -25.32 -68.19 43.86
N TRP A 219 -24.00 -68.06 43.64
CA TRP A 219 -23.03 -69.14 43.87
C TRP A 219 -22.58 -69.24 45.33
N PHE A 220 -22.23 -68.12 45.98
CA PHE A 220 -21.93 -68.06 47.43
C PHE A 220 -23.17 -68.24 48.31
N GLY A 221 -24.38 -68.25 47.72
CA GLY A 221 -25.58 -68.79 48.35
C GLY A 221 -25.52 -70.30 48.65
N MET A 222 -24.51 -71.02 48.13
CA MET A 222 -24.34 -72.48 48.29
C MET A 222 -22.93 -72.88 48.77
N GLY A 223 -22.51 -72.34 49.91
CA GLY A 223 -21.35 -72.80 50.70
C GLY A 223 -20.00 -72.14 50.34
N GLY A 224 -18.93 -72.29 51.14
CA GLY A 224 -18.90 -72.89 52.48
C GLY A 224 -17.49 -73.26 53.00
N SER A 225 -17.02 -72.54 54.02
CA SER A 225 -15.87 -72.86 54.92
C SER A 225 -14.44 -72.45 54.50
N GLY A 226 -13.79 -71.63 55.37
CA GLY A 226 -12.32 -71.44 55.49
C GLY A 226 -11.61 -70.58 54.41
N ALA A 227 -10.32 -70.24 54.54
CA ALA A 227 -9.45 -70.04 55.73
C ALA A 227 -8.07 -69.47 55.29
N GLY A 228 -7.50 -68.49 56.03
CA GLY A 228 -6.19 -67.86 55.75
C GLY A 228 -6.23 -66.79 54.63
N ALA A 229 -5.56 -65.63 54.64
CA ALA A 229 -4.31 -65.12 55.26
C ALA A 229 -3.05 -65.22 54.36
N VAL A 230 -2.06 -64.36 54.65
CA VAL A 230 -0.68 -64.25 54.08
C VAL A 230 -0.45 -63.19 52.97
N GLN A 231 0.44 -62.25 53.32
CA GLN A 231 1.26 -61.30 52.53
C GLN A 231 2.73 -61.86 52.59
N PRO A 232 3.80 -61.37 51.91
CA PRO A 232 3.97 -60.16 51.08
C PRO A 232 4.95 -60.33 49.86
N ASP A 233 5.59 -59.23 49.41
CA ASP A 233 6.95 -59.04 48.81
C ASP A 233 7.51 -59.84 47.61
N GLY A 234 8.35 -59.17 46.79
CA GLY A 234 9.67 -59.76 46.41
C GLY A 234 10.22 -59.70 44.96
N ASN A 235 10.90 -58.59 44.62
CA ASN A 235 12.29 -58.54 44.08
C ASN A 235 12.71 -59.02 42.65
N ASP A 236 13.93 -58.57 42.25
CA ASP A 236 14.90 -59.12 41.25
C ASP A 236 14.63 -59.02 39.71
N ALA A 237 15.64 -58.90 38.80
CA ALA A 237 17.07 -58.51 38.89
C ALA A 237 17.72 -58.31 37.46
N GLU A 238 19.04 -58.04 37.42
CA GLU A 238 20.01 -58.26 36.30
C GLU A 238 20.06 -57.28 35.09
N GLN A 239 21.18 -57.00 34.38
CA GLN A 239 22.64 -57.18 34.63
C GLN A 239 23.51 -56.25 33.71
N VAL A 240 24.67 -55.79 34.23
CA VAL A 240 26.07 -55.80 33.69
C VAL A 240 26.35 -55.70 32.15
N ALA A 241 27.42 -55.04 31.61
CA ALA A 241 28.31 -53.92 32.00
C ALA A 241 29.35 -53.60 30.86
N ALA A 242 30.01 -52.41 30.92
CA ALA A 242 31.40 -52.08 30.51
C ALA A 242 31.94 -52.28 29.05
N ALA A 243 32.95 -51.54 28.53
CA ALA A 243 33.57 -50.23 28.87
C ALA A 243 34.62 -49.80 27.79
N ASP A 244 34.99 -48.50 27.76
CA ASP A 244 36.36 -47.90 27.56
C ASP A 244 37.26 -48.25 26.32
N ASN A 245 38.19 -47.41 25.81
CA ASN A 245 38.57 -45.96 25.87
C ASN A 245 39.42 -45.66 24.56
N THR A 246 40.18 -44.59 24.22
CA THR A 246 40.85 -43.43 24.89
C THR A 246 41.18 -42.29 23.88
N ALA A 247 41.91 -41.24 24.29
CA ALA A 247 42.48 -40.11 23.50
C ALA A 247 43.64 -40.51 22.53
N SER A 248 44.32 -39.67 21.72
CA SER A 248 44.77 -38.24 21.77
C SER A 248 45.16 -37.75 20.33
N ASP A 249 45.82 -36.63 19.97
CA ASP A 249 46.63 -35.59 20.66
C ASP A 249 46.66 -34.21 19.90
N ALA A 250 47.79 -33.47 19.82
CA ALA A 250 47.91 -32.04 19.41
C ALA A 250 48.64 -31.74 18.05
N GLY A 251 48.73 -30.46 17.65
CA GLY A 251 49.42 -29.95 16.43
C GLY A 251 50.51 -28.89 16.69
N PRO A 252 50.99 -28.14 15.67
CA PRO A 252 51.62 -26.82 15.92
C PRO A 252 51.39 -25.71 14.85
N GLU A 253 51.82 -24.48 15.17
CA GLU A 253 51.75 -23.23 14.36
C GLU A 253 52.91 -23.06 13.32
N LYS A 254 52.79 -22.11 12.35
CA LYS A 254 53.45 -20.76 12.40
C LYS A 254 53.45 -19.89 11.11
N THR A 255 53.11 -18.60 11.31
CA THR A 255 53.64 -17.34 10.70
C THR A 255 53.72 -17.08 9.19
N GLY A 256 53.16 -15.92 8.77
CA GLY A 256 53.92 -14.87 8.05
C GLY A 256 53.29 -14.23 6.81
N GLY A 257 53.14 -12.88 6.80
CA GLY A 257 52.96 -12.09 5.56
C GLY A 257 52.02 -10.88 5.66
N MET A 258 52.58 -9.66 5.67
CA MET A 258 51.95 -8.41 5.21
C MET A 258 52.59 -8.03 3.86
N PRO A 259 51.91 -7.27 2.97
CA PRO A 259 52.22 -5.83 2.94
C PRO A 259 51.05 -4.90 2.59
N ASP A 260 51.05 -3.75 3.27
CA ASP A 260 51.01 -2.35 2.80
C ASP A 260 49.94 -1.81 1.81
N GLU A 261 49.83 -0.49 1.86
CA GLU A 261 48.85 0.40 1.25
C GLU A 261 48.97 0.52 -0.29
N ALA A 262 47.83 0.74 -0.96
CA ALA A 262 47.78 1.41 -2.25
C ALA A 262 46.49 2.25 -2.35
N SER A 263 46.58 3.45 -2.92
CA SER A 263 45.51 4.44 -2.95
C SER A 263 44.45 4.19 -4.02
N ASN A 264 43.18 4.48 -3.72
CA ASN A 264 42.20 4.82 -4.74
C ASN A 264 42.66 6.11 -5.46
N THR A 265 43.12 5.98 -6.69
CA THR A 265 43.27 7.11 -7.63
C THR A 265 42.30 6.94 -8.78
N TYR A 266 41.27 7.79 -8.83
CA TYR A 266 40.58 8.08 -10.08
C TYR A 266 41.60 8.60 -11.09
N THR A 267 41.79 7.89 -12.20
CA THR A 267 42.50 8.43 -13.37
C THR A 267 41.48 8.76 -14.45
N GLU A 268 41.26 10.06 -14.65
CA GLU A 268 40.55 10.57 -15.82
C GLU A 268 41.29 10.12 -17.09
N SER A 269 40.64 9.35 -17.96
CA SER A 269 41.19 9.04 -19.28
C SER A 269 40.95 10.23 -20.20
N HIS A 270 41.95 11.11 -20.31
CA HIS A 270 41.95 12.25 -21.22
C HIS A 270 41.60 11.84 -22.67
N THR A 271 40.97 12.78 -23.38
CA THR A 271 40.80 12.77 -24.83
C THR A 271 42.13 12.56 -25.56
N ASP A 272 42.19 11.61 -26.49
CA ASP A 272 43.18 11.60 -27.57
C ASP A 272 42.48 11.44 -28.93
N THR A 273 42.99 12.13 -29.95
CA THR A 273 42.36 12.27 -31.26
C THR A 273 43.04 11.35 -32.29
N GLY A 274 42.64 10.08 -32.31
CA GLY A 274 43.09 9.08 -33.28
C GLY A 274 42.14 8.94 -34.48
N GLU A 275 42.63 9.16 -35.70
CA GLU A 275 41.82 9.14 -36.93
C GLU A 275 41.78 7.75 -37.60
N THR A 276 40.64 7.40 -38.22
CA THR A 276 40.37 6.17 -39.00
C THR A 276 40.40 4.85 -38.19
N THR A 277 39.33 4.05 -38.14
CA THR A 277 38.60 3.49 -39.29
C THR A 277 37.14 3.21 -38.93
N GLY A 278 36.22 3.41 -39.88
CA GLY A 278 34.79 3.25 -39.62
C GLY A 278 34.38 1.78 -39.43
N PRO A 279 33.55 1.45 -38.41
CA PRO A 279 32.99 0.12 -38.29
C PRO A 279 32.06 -0.16 -39.47
N ALA A 280 32.08 -1.39 -39.97
CA ALA A 280 31.18 -1.79 -41.06
C ALA A 280 29.72 -1.62 -40.63
N THR A 281 28.90 -1.07 -41.53
CA THR A 281 27.44 -1.02 -41.35
C THR A 281 26.92 -2.45 -41.24
N LYS A 282 26.55 -2.88 -40.04
CA LYS A 282 25.63 -4.01 -39.89
C LYS A 282 24.36 -3.65 -40.65
N ASP A 283 23.88 -4.55 -41.50
CA ASP A 283 22.52 -4.43 -42.03
C ASP A 283 21.53 -4.27 -40.87
N PRO A 284 20.50 -3.41 -41.00
CA PRO A 284 19.49 -3.31 -39.97
C PRO A 284 18.88 -4.68 -39.74
N GLN A 285 18.90 -5.17 -38.49
CA GLN A 285 18.25 -6.43 -38.16
C GLN A 285 16.77 -6.32 -38.57
N PRO A 286 16.21 -7.35 -39.25
CA PRO A 286 14.80 -7.32 -39.62
C PRO A 286 13.96 -7.13 -38.36
N ALA A 287 13.09 -6.12 -38.37
CA ALA A 287 12.28 -5.78 -37.20
C ALA A 287 11.49 -7.02 -36.77
N ILE A 288 11.78 -7.51 -35.56
CA ILE A 288 11.08 -8.65 -34.97
C ILE A 288 9.67 -8.17 -34.64
N GLU A 289 8.68 -8.69 -35.37
CA GLU A 289 7.27 -8.40 -35.16
C GLU A 289 6.84 -8.99 -33.80
N LEU A 290 6.87 -8.15 -32.76
CA LEU A 290 6.52 -8.54 -31.40
C LEU A 290 5.06 -8.98 -31.33
N LYS A 291 4.84 -10.26 -31.03
CA LYS A 291 3.51 -10.78 -30.75
C LYS A 291 3.17 -10.47 -29.31
N LEU A 292 2.15 -9.65 -29.10
CA LEU A 292 1.66 -9.31 -27.75
C LEU A 292 0.61 -10.33 -27.27
N ALA A 293 0.49 -10.51 -25.96
CA ALA A 293 -0.61 -11.25 -25.37
C ALA A 293 -1.93 -10.47 -25.41
N ASP A 294 -3.02 -11.22 -25.59
CA ASP A 294 -4.38 -10.68 -25.68
C ASP A 294 -4.97 -10.34 -24.30
N GLU A 295 -4.39 -10.89 -23.23
CA GLU A 295 -4.82 -10.73 -21.83
C GLU A 295 -3.61 -10.46 -20.92
N LEU A 296 -3.76 -9.51 -19.98
CA LEU A 296 -2.88 -9.31 -18.81
C LEU A 296 -3.65 -9.71 -17.54
N VAL A 297 -2.98 -10.31 -16.56
CA VAL A 297 -3.58 -10.71 -15.28
C VAL A 297 -2.80 -10.13 -14.10
N TYR A 298 -3.47 -9.40 -13.22
CA TYR A 298 -2.94 -8.88 -11.96
C TYR A 298 -3.61 -9.59 -10.78
N ALA A 299 -2.83 -10.00 -9.79
CA ALA A 299 -3.34 -10.60 -8.56
C ALA A 299 -3.07 -9.63 -7.40
N GLU A 300 -4.14 -9.12 -6.78
CA GLU A 300 -4.09 -8.04 -5.79
C GLU A 300 -4.60 -8.51 -4.42
N ALA A 301 -3.86 -8.22 -3.35
CA ALA A 301 -4.20 -8.70 -2.00
C ALA A 301 -5.47 -8.06 -1.41
N ARG A 302 -5.92 -6.91 -1.95
CA ARG A 302 -7.09 -6.15 -1.47
C ARG A 302 -7.97 -5.69 -2.64
N TRP A 303 -9.28 -5.79 -2.43
CA TRP A 303 -10.31 -5.25 -3.34
C TRP A 303 -10.28 -3.71 -3.36
N PRO A 304 -10.55 -3.04 -4.50
CA PRO A 304 -10.58 -1.58 -4.58
C PRO A 304 -11.63 -0.97 -3.66
N THR A 305 -11.24 0.10 -2.94
CA THR A 305 -12.13 0.77 -1.97
C THR A 305 -13.24 1.57 -2.64
N THR A 306 -13.05 2.00 -3.90
CA THR A 306 -14.08 2.56 -4.77
C THR A 306 -13.59 2.60 -6.22
N LEU A 307 -14.51 2.54 -7.19
CA LEU A 307 -14.25 2.84 -8.61
C LEU A 307 -14.85 4.19 -9.04
N ASP A 308 -15.14 5.08 -8.09
CA ASP A 308 -15.42 6.50 -8.32
C ASP A 308 -14.12 7.33 -8.20
N PRO A 309 -13.60 7.93 -9.28
CA PRO A 309 -12.33 8.64 -9.27
C PRO A 309 -12.32 9.88 -8.36
N HIS A 310 -13.46 10.58 -8.21
CA HIS A 310 -13.51 11.83 -7.42
C HIS A 310 -13.49 11.57 -5.91
N ASN A 311 -13.73 10.32 -5.50
CA ASN A 311 -13.76 9.88 -4.10
C ASN A 311 -12.67 8.83 -3.77
N SER A 312 -11.83 8.44 -4.74
CA SER A 312 -10.77 7.46 -4.56
C SER A 312 -9.51 8.07 -3.92
N ARG A 313 -8.81 7.27 -3.09
CA ARG A 313 -7.56 7.64 -2.40
C ARG A 313 -6.48 6.56 -2.34
N ASP A 314 -6.69 5.37 -2.93
CA ASP A 314 -5.73 4.25 -2.89
C ASP A 314 -5.11 4.03 -4.29
N ALA A 315 -3.79 3.82 -4.35
CA ALA A 315 -3.05 3.54 -5.58
C ALA A 315 -3.50 2.23 -6.27
N VAL A 316 -4.05 1.27 -5.51
CA VAL A 316 -4.68 0.04 -6.05
C VAL A 316 -5.89 0.39 -6.94
N ASN A 317 -6.60 1.48 -6.63
CA ASN A 317 -7.70 1.95 -7.45
C ASN A 317 -7.18 2.70 -8.69
N THR A 318 -6.09 3.47 -8.58
CA THR A 318 -5.60 4.38 -9.66
C THR A 318 -5.41 3.66 -11.00
N LYS A 319 -4.75 2.49 -11.04
CA LYS A 319 -4.60 1.70 -12.27
C LYS A 319 -5.94 1.34 -12.92
N GLN A 320 -6.92 0.94 -12.10
CA GLN A 320 -8.23 0.51 -12.55
C GLN A 320 -9.08 1.70 -13.02
N LEU A 321 -9.00 2.82 -12.32
CA LEU A 321 -9.63 4.08 -12.71
C LEU A 321 -9.05 4.58 -14.05
N GLN A 322 -7.73 4.54 -14.24
CA GLN A 322 -7.04 4.90 -15.49
C GLN A 322 -7.37 3.99 -16.70
N MET A 323 -8.08 2.88 -16.50
CA MET A 323 -8.62 2.06 -17.59
C MET A 323 -10.02 2.51 -18.05
N VAL A 324 -10.83 3.09 -17.15
CA VAL A 324 -12.24 3.44 -17.40
C VAL A 324 -12.43 4.94 -17.63
N TYR A 325 -11.64 5.78 -16.96
CA TYR A 325 -11.80 7.24 -16.96
C TYR A 325 -10.54 7.96 -17.47
N GLU A 326 -10.71 9.11 -18.11
CA GLU A 326 -9.63 9.99 -18.55
C GLU A 326 -9.88 11.45 -18.12
N GLY A 327 -8.81 12.24 -18.05
CA GLY A 327 -8.86 13.68 -17.75
C GLY A 327 -8.72 14.54 -19.01
N LEU A 328 -8.66 15.87 -18.84
CA LEU A 328 -8.27 16.77 -19.94
C LEU A 328 -6.87 16.42 -20.46
N LEU A 329 -5.96 16.12 -19.54
CA LEU A 329 -4.55 15.79 -19.75
C LEU A 329 -4.22 14.43 -19.11
N GLU A 330 -3.05 13.90 -19.42
CA GLU A 330 -2.41 12.81 -18.68
C GLU A 330 -0.89 13.06 -18.62
N SER A 331 -0.18 12.46 -17.66
CA SER A 331 1.29 12.40 -17.69
C SER A 331 1.75 11.49 -18.83
N ASP A 332 2.88 11.80 -19.45
CA ASP A 332 3.49 10.92 -20.44
C ASP A 332 4.06 9.65 -19.79
N PRO A 333 3.75 8.44 -20.30
CA PRO A 333 4.14 7.20 -19.65
C PRO A 333 5.66 6.94 -19.67
N PHE A 334 6.42 7.59 -20.57
CA PHE A 334 7.88 7.46 -20.64
C PHE A 334 8.60 8.64 -19.98
N VAL A 335 7.98 9.82 -19.95
CA VAL A 335 8.52 11.02 -19.29
C VAL A 335 7.43 11.67 -18.42
N PRO A 336 7.12 11.13 -17.22
CA PRO A 336 5.93 11.53 -16.45
C PRO A 336 5.82 13.02 -16.11
N SER A 337 6.96 13.70 -15.99
CA SER A 337 7.11 15.15 -15.80
C SER A 337 6.68 16.00 -16.99
N THR A 338 6.38 15.37 -18.13
CA THR A 338 5.79 16.00 -19.30
C THR A 338 4.31 15.64 -19.35
N LEU A 339 3.46 16.65 -19.49
CA LEU A 339 2.02 16.47 -19.69
C LEU A 339 1.72 16.33 -21.17
N ARG A 340 0.73 15.50 -21.50
CA ARG A 340 0.23 15.33 -22.86
C ARG A 340 -1.30 15.48 -22.91
N PRO A 341 -1.87 15.85 -24.08
CA PRO A 341 -3.31 15.96 -24.24
C PRO A 341 -3.98 14.60 -24.12
N CYS A 342 -5.20 14.55 -23.56
CA CYS A 342 -5.95 13.30 -23.38
C CYS A 342 -7.39 13.39 -23.92
N ILE A 343 -8.30 14.09 -23.24
CA ILE A 343 -9.60 14.54 -23.79
C ILE A 343 -9.46 15.89 -24.49
N ALA A 344 -8.52 16.74 -24.04
CA ALA A 344 -8.14 17.94 -24.78
C ALA A 344 -7.38 17.56 -26.08
N ALA A 345 -7.64 18.27 -27.17
CA ALA A 345 -6.97 18.11 -28.47
C ALA A 345 -5.57 18.74 -28.55
N GLY A 346 -5.11 19.36 -27.46
CA GLY A 346 -3.80 19.99 -27.34
C GLY A 346 -3.55 20.47 -25.91
N LEU A 347 -2.30 20.82 -25.61
CA LEU A 347 -1.98 21.51 -24.35
C LEU A 347 -2.63 22.91 -24.34
N PRO A 348 -3.20 23.36 -23.21
CA PRO A 348 -3.92 24.62 -23.15
C PRO A 348 -2.98 25.81 -23.26
N LYS A 349 -3.52 26.95 -23.72
CA LYS A 349 -2.79 28.22 -23.73
C LYS A 349 -3.13 29.03 -22.49
N TRP A 350 -2.10 29.54 -21.81
CA TRP A 350 -2.22 30.48 -20.71
C TRP A 350 -2.36 31.91 -21.26
N ASP A 351 -3.36 32.64 -20.78
CA ASP A 351 -3.47 34.09 -20.94
C ASP A 351 -3.26 34.75 -19.57
N ALA A 352 -2.06 35.30 -19.36
CA ALA A 352 -1.68 36.00 -18.14
C ALA A 352 -2.49 37.29 -17.89
N ALA A 353 -3.07 37.92 -18.93
CA ALA A 353 -3.84 39.16 -18.78
C ALA A 353 -5.24 38.90 -18.21
N THR A 354 -5.84 37.75 -18.51
CA THR A 354 -7.12 37.31 -17.92
C THR A 354 -6.96 36.28 -16.80
N ARG A 355 -5.76 35.72 -16.61
CA ARG A 355 -5.44 34.53 -15.79
C ARG A 355 -6.26 33.30 -16.18
N THR A 356 -6.36 33.04 -17.48
CA THR A 356 -7.23 31.97 -18.02
C THR A 356 -6.44 30.95 -18.83
N TYR A 357 -6.68 29.66 -18.57
CA TYR A 357 -6.38 28.59 -19.51
C TYR A 357 -7.56 28.34 -20.44
N ALA A 358 -7.28 28.23 -21.75
CA ALA A 358 -8.24 27.75 -22.74
C ALA A 358 -7.80 26.39 -23.29
N PHE A 359 -8.70 25.41 -23.18
CA PHE A 359 -8.59 24.07 -23.75
C PHE A 359 -9.60 23.93 -24.91
N THR A 360 -9.20 23.22 -25.96
CA THR A 360 -10.10 22.70 -26.98
C THR A 360 -10.19 21.19 -26.79
N LEU A 361 -11.41 20.64 -26.81
CA LEU A 361 -11.65 19.21 -26.71
C LEU A 361 -11.55 18.52 -28.09
N HIS A 362 -11.31 17.22 -28.09
CA HIS A 362 -11.53 16.38 -29.25
C HIS A 362 -13.04 16.22 -29.55
N ASP A 363 -13.39 16.12 -30.84
CA ASP A 363 -14.75 15.87 -31.37
C ASP A 363 -15.06 14.37 -31.57
N ASP A 364 -14.14 13.48 -31.19
CA ASP A 364 -14.30 12.01 -31.24
C ASP A 364 -14.34 11.33 -29.86
N VAL A 365 -14.28 12.11 -28.77
CA VAL A 365 -14.37 11.57 -27.40
C VAL A 365 -15.83 11.32 -27.04
N ARG A 366 -16.15 10.06 -26.76
CA ARG A 366 -17.47 9.62 -26.29
C ARG A 366 -17.36 8.92 -24.95
N PHE A 367 -18.43 8.98 -24.18
CA PHE A 367 -18.59 8.10 -23.02
C PHE A 367 -18.82 6.64 -23.47
N HIS A 368 -18.65 5.70 -22.54
CA HIS A 368 -18.98 4.29 -22.73
C HIS A 368 -20.47 4.09 -22.99
N ASP A 369 -20.83 3.04 -23.76
CA ASP A 369 -22.21 2.59 -23.91
C ASP A 369 -22.69 1.99 -22.57
N ASP A 370 -23.73 2.57 -21.97
CA ASP A 370 -24.24 2.21 -20.64
C ASP A 370 -25.75 2.53 -20.50
N PRO A 371 -26.54 1.73 -19.75
CA PRO A 371 -27.96 2.00 -19.51
C PRO A 371 -28.31 3.39 -18.96
N CYS A 372 -27.38 4.14 -18.34
CA CYS A 372 -27.63 5.51 -17.88
C CYS A 372 -27.95 6.49 -19.01
N PHE A 373 -27.56 6.18 -20.26
CA PHE A 373 -27.87 7.00 -21.44
C PHE A 373 -29.20 6.61 -22.12
N VAL A 374 -30.00 5.71 -21.54
CA VAL A 374 -31.29 5.30 -22.11
C VAL A 374 -32.35 6.37 -21.84
N ASP A 375 -32.76 7.08 -22.88
CA ASP A 375 -33.87 8.03 -22.87
C ASP A 375 -34.90 7.72 -23.99
N ALA A 376 -35.75 8.68 -24.33
CA ALA A 376 -36.79 8.53 -25.36
C ALA A 376 -36.25 8.42 -26.79
N ASP A 377 -35.07 8.98 -27.05
CA ASP A 377 -34.43 9.06 -28.38
C ASP A 377 -33.22 8.11 -28.50
N ASN A 378 -32.56 7.76 -27.38
CA ASN A 378 -31.44 6.81 -27.28
C ASN A 378 -31.81 5.49 -26.57
N LEU A 379 -32.76 4.74 -27.14
CA LEU A 379 -33.16 3.42 -26.61
C LEU A 379 -32.04 2.37 -26.58
N SER A 380 -30.89 2.66 -27.21
CA SER A 380 -29.67 1.83 -27.19
C SER A 380 -28.82 1.97 -25.92
N GLY A 381 -28.92 3.08 -25.18
CA GLY A 381 -27.95 3.41 -24.13
C GLY A 381 -26.56 3.73 -24.70
N ALA A 382 -26.48 4.16 -25.96
CA ALA A 382 -25.20 4.46 -26.61
C ALA A 382 -24.56 5.69 -25.99
N GLY A 383 -23.27 5.63 -25.65
CA GLY A 383 -22.57 6.70 -24.96
C GLY A 383 -22.45 7.95 -25.83
N ARG A 384 -22.92 9.10 -25.34
CA ARG A 384 -22.87 10.36 -26.10
C ARG A 384 -21.47 10.96 -26.15
N GLU A 385 -21.30 11.97 -26.98
CA GLU A 385 -20.11 12.82 -27.05
C GLU A 385 -19.87 13.57 -25.72
N VAL A 386 -18.60 13.78 -25.40
CA VAL A 386 -18.15 14.54 -24.22
C VAL A 386 -18.08 16.02 -24.55
N THR A 387 -18.72 16.85 -23.74
CA THR A 387 -18.76 18.29 -23.93
C THR A 387 -17.95 19.03 -22.88
N ALA A 388 -17.60 20.29 -23.16
CA ALA A 388 -17.04 21.23 -22.18
C ALA A 388 -17.91 21.31 -20.92
N VAL A 389 -19.23 21.21 -21.08
CA VAL A 389 -20.26 21.24 -20.03
C VAL A 389 -20.15 20.01 -19.09
N ASP A 390 -19.60 18.88 -19.53
CA ASP A 390 -19.28 17.72 -18.69
C ASP A 390 -17.98 17.92 -17.90
N VAL A 391 -16.97 18.55 -18.51
CA VAL A 391 -15.68 18.86 -17.88
C VAL A 391 -15.89 19.80 -16.69
N LEU A 392 -16.63 20.91 -16.89
CA LEU A 392 -16.90 21.86 -15.80
C LEU A 392 -17.69 21.20 -14.66
N TRP A 393 -18.65 20.34 -15.00
CA TRP A 393 -19.47 19.63 -14.02
C TRP A 393 -18.65 18.59 -13.25
N SER A 394 -17.70 17.93 -13.91
CA SER A 394 -16.78 16.98 -13.26
C SER A 394 -15.84 17.68 -12.27
N ILE A 395 -15.32 18.86 -12.62
CA ILE A 395 -14.55 19.71 -11.69
C ILE A 395 -15.43 20.16 -10.51
N LYS A 396 -16.68 20.59 -10.75
CA LYS A 396 -17.64 20.92 -9.68
C LYS A 396 -17.97 19.72 -8.80
N ARG A 397 -18.15 18.51 -9.35
CA ARG A 397 -18.42 17.28 -8.59
C ARG A 397 -17.26 16.94 -7.66
N MET A 398 -16.04 16.95 -8.19
CA MET A 398 -14.83 16.68 -7.44
C MET A 398 -14.55 17.76 -6.38
N SER A 399 -14.86 19.03 -6.66
CA SER A 399 -14.69 20.11 -5.67
C SER A 399 -15.65 20.03 -4.48
N LEU A 400 -16.74 19.27 -4.56
CA LEU A 400 -17.57 18.90 -3.41
C LEU A 400 -17.12 17.59 -2.72
N GLY A 401 -16.18 16.86 -3.33
CA GLY A 401 -15.62 15.60 -2.83
C GLY A 401 -14.41 15.78 -1.93
N ASP A 402 -13.69 14.68 -1.70
CA ASP A 402 -12.59 14.61 -0.73
C ASP A 402 -11.19 14.79 -1.36
N ASN A 403 -11.12 14.90 -2.70
CA ASN A 403 -9.91 15.17 -3.50
C ASN A 403 -9.75 16.64 -3.92
N TYR A 404 -10.65 17.53 -3.47
CA TYR A 404 -10.64 18.98 -3.73
C TYR A 404 -9.29 19.67 -3.48
N TRP A 405 -8.48 19.16 -2.55
CA TRP A 405 -7.18 19.72 -2.18
C TRP A 405 -6.24 19.95 -3.37
N LEU A 406 -6.34 19.12 -4.43
CA LEU A 406 -5.59 19.25 -5.68
C LEU A 406 -5.76 20.61 -6.39
N ILE A 407 -6.91 21.27 -6.19
CA ILE A 407 -7.26 22.54 -6.85
C ILE A 407 -7.79 23.61 -5.88
N ALA A 408 -7.62 23.40 -4.56
CA ALA A 408 -8.09 24.31 -3.53
C ALA A 408 -7.44 25.69 -3.67
N GLY A 409 -8.24 26.76 -3.62
CA GLY A 409 -7.78 28.13 -3.81
C GLY A 409 -7.27 28.45 -5.22
N ARG A 410 -7.31 27.53 -6.20
CA ARG A 410 -6.75 27.74 -7.55
C ARG A 410 -7.72 28.36 -8.55
N ILE A 411 -9.02 28.05 -8.48
CA ILE A 411 -10.02 28.44 -9.51
C ILE A 411 -10.99 29.51 -8.96
N GLU A 412 -11.24 30.57 -9.74
CA GLU A 412 -12.02 31.72 -9.30
C GLU A 412 -13.47 31.35 -8.91
N GLY A 413 -13.80 31.51 -7.61
CA GLY A 413 -15.12 31.21 -7.04
C GLY A 413 -15.40 29.73 -6.73
N LEU A 414 -14.43 28.82 -6.95
CA LEU A 414 -14.65 27.39 -6.68
C LEU A 414 -14.69 27.08 -5.18
N ASP A 415 -13.89 27.78 -4.38
CA ASP A 415 -13.85 27.66 -2.92
C ASP A 415 -15.19 28.04 -2.27
N ASP A 416 -15.81 29.14 -2.72
CA ASP A 416 -17.16 29.55 -2.29
C ASP A 416 -18.23 28.53 -2.71
N PHE A 417 -18.14 28.02 -3.94
CA PHE A 417 -19.00 26.95 -4.42
C PHE A 417 -18.88 25.68 -3.58
N ARG A 418 -17.67 25.28 -3.18
CA ARG A 418 -17.47 24.17 -2.23
C ARG A 418 -18.06 24.49 -0.86
N ALA A 419 -17.86 25.70 -0.35
CA ALA A 419 -18.35 26.10 0.97
C ALA A 419 -19.88 25.97 1.09
N GLY A 420 -20.62 26.32 0.03
CA GLY A 420 -22.07 26.11 -0.05
C GLY A 420 -22.50 24.65 -0.31
N GLY A 421 -21.75 23.90 -1.12
CA GLY A 421 -22.20 22.58 -1.63
C GLY A 421 -21.72 21.34 -0.87
N LYS A 422 -20.65 21.43 -0.07
CA LYS A 422 -19.94 20.24 0.46
C LYS A 422 -20.78 19.32 1.37
N GLU A 423 -21.71 19.89 2.14
CA GLU A 423 -22.59 19.14 3.07
C GLU A 423 -23.84 18.59 2.39
N LEU A 424 -24.09 18.92 1.11
CA LEU A 424 -25.29 18.50 0.38
C LEU A 424 -25.17 17.05 -0.09
N ALA A 425 -26.31 16.34 -0.11
CA ALA A 425 -26.41 14.94 -0.52
C ALA A 425 -27.66 14.68 -1.38
N GLY A 426 -27.67 13.58 -2.14
CA GLY A 426 -28.79 13.21 -3.01
C GLY A 426 -29.16 14.29 -4.03
N ASP A 427 -30.45 14.42 -4.31
CA ASP A 427 -30.99 15.33 -5.34
C ASP A 427 -30.59 16.80 -5.12
N GLU A 428 -30.52 17.27 -3.86
CA GLU A 428 -30.09 18.64 -3.52
C GLU A 428 -28.64 18.91 -3.96
N ARG A 429 -27.77 17.90 -3.88
CA ARG A 429 -26.39 17.98 -4.41
C ARG A 429 -26.38 17.97 -5.94
N LEU A 430 -27.27 17.19 -6.57
CA LEU A 430 -27.37 17.11 -8.04
C LEU A 430 -27.88 18.43 -8.63
N GLU A 431 -28.89 19.05 -8.02
CA GLU A 431 -29.38 20.39 -8.38
C GLU A 431 -28.30 21.45 -8.11
N TYR A 432 -27.61 21.38 -6.96
CA TYR A 432 -26.56 22.35 -6.64
C TYR A 432 -25.40 22.33 -7.64
N LEU A 433 -25.03 21.16 -8.18
CA LEU A 433 -23.99 21.00 -9.19
C LEU A 433 -24.29 21.74 -10.51
N GLU A 434 -25.52 22.19 -10.75
CA GLU A 434 -25.88 22.98 -11.93
C GLU A 434 -25.56 24.49 -11.79
N HIS A 435 -25.27 25.01 -10.58
CA HIS A 435 -24.89 26.43 -10.42
C HIS A 435 -23.56 26.80 -11.11
N ASP A 436 -23.46 28.03 -11.57
CA ASP A 436 -22.26 28.59 -12.18
C ASP A 436 -21.12 28.80 -11.16
N VAL A 437 -19.89 28.72 -11.66
CA VAL A 437 -18.66 29.10 -10.93
C VAL A 437 -17.91 30.09 -11.82
N ALA A 438 -17.57 31.27 -11.30
CA ALA A 438 -17.07 32.39 -12.12
C ALA A 438 -15.85 32.02 -13.00
N GLY A 439 -14.96 31.18 -12.48
CA GLY A 439 -13.78 30.69 -13.17
C GLY A 439 -13.95 29.41 -14.01
N LEU A 440 -15.17 28.90 -14.20
CA LEU A 440 -15.46 27.73 -15.03
C LEU A 440 -16.45 28.12 -16.14
N GLN A 441 -16.00 28.13 -17.39
CA GLN A 441 -16.80 28.63 -18.53
C GLN A 441 -16.69 27.70 -19.75
N ALA A 442 -17.84 27.44 -20.39
CA ALA A 442 -17.96 26.68 -21.63
C ALA A 442 -18.66 27.58 -22.67
N PRO A 443 -17.90 28.30 -23.53
CA PRO A 443 -18.48 29.18 -24.55
C PRO A 443 -19.21 28.44 -25.68
N ASP A 444 -18.85 27.18 -25.88
CA ASP A 444 -19.33 26.22 -26.88
C ASP A 444 -18.99 24.80 -26.40
N ASP A 445 -19.52 23.78 -27.09
CA ASP A 445 -19.43 22.37 -26.65
C ASP A 445 -18.00 21.82 -26.60
N HIS A 446 -17.04 22.43 -27.32
CA HIS A 446 -15.65 21.95 -27.43
C HIS A 446 -14.62 22.88 -26.78
N THR A 447 -15.03 24.01 -26.19
CA THR A 447 -14.11 24.96 -25.55
C THR A 447 -14.32 25.01 -24.04
N VAL A 448 -13.30 24.60 -23.28
CA VAL A 448 -13.25 24.76 -21.82
C VAL A 448 -12.34 25.93 -21.47
N ARG A 449 -12.84 26.88 -20.67
CA ARG A 449 -12.03 27.95 -20.07
C ARG A 449 -12.02 27.83 -18.56
N ILE A 450 -10.82 27.82 -17.99
CA ILE A 450 -10.60 27.80 -16.54
C ILE A 450 -9.81 29.05 -16.15
N LYS A 451 -10.40 29.90 -15.31
CA LYS A 451 -9.78 31.13 -14.81
C LYS A 451 -9.26 30.91 -13.39
N LEU A 452 -7.99 31.24 -13.18
CA LEU A 452 -7.29 31.01 -11.94
C LEU A 452 -7.28 32.26 -11.04
N THR A 453 -7.22 32.02 -9.74
CA THR A 453 -7.10 33.05 -8.68
C THR A 453 -5.75 33.76 -8.72
N GLY A 454 -4.71 33.13 -9.27
CA GLY A 454 -3.33 33.62 -9.26
C GLY A 454 -2.49 32.94 -10.34
N ASP A 455 -1.31 32.48 -9.94
CA ASP A 455 -0.31 31.85 -10.82
C ASP A 455 -0.70 30.41 -11.23
N PRO A 456 -0.40 29.97 -12.47
CA PRO A 456 -0.75 28.62 -12.90
C PRO A 456 0.11 27.54 -12.23
N GLY A 457 1.44 27.70 -12.24
CA GLY A 457 2.41 26.73 -11.75
C GLY A 457 2.03 25.27 -12.08
N THR A 458 1.77 24.48 -11.04
CA THR A 458 1.51 23.03 -11.15
C THR A 458 0.06 22.66 -11.49
N PHE A 459 -0.83 23.64 -11.75
CA PHE A 459 -2.27 23.39 -11.95
C PHE A 459 -2.61 22.39 -13.06
N LEU A 460 -1.82 22.33 -14.14
CA LEU A 460 -2.05 21.37 -15.22
C LEU A 460 -1.76 19.91 -14.80
N PHE A 461 -0.87 19.67 -13.82
CA PHE A 461 -0.67 18.33 -13.28
C PHE A 461 -1.83 17.87 -12.41
N ALA A 462 -2.46 18.78 -11.67
CA ALA A 462 -3.71 18.47 -10.97
C ALA A 462 -4.78 17.99 -11.97
N LEU A 463 -4.90 18.63 -13.13
CA LEU A 463 -5.80 18.22 -14.24
C LEU A 463 -5.37 16.97 -15.03
N ALA A 464 -4.20 16.40 -14.72
CA ALA A 464 -3.73 15.11 -15.22
C ALA A 464 -3.91 13.97 -14.20
N SER A 465 -4.29 14.28 -12.96
CA SER A 465 -4.65 13.29 -11.95
C SER A 465 -5.96 12.61 -12.32
N VAL A 466 -6.04 11.29 -12.12
CA VAL A 466 -7.30 10.55 -12.33
C VAL A 466 -8.44 11.06 -11.42
N ALA A 467 -8.10 11.72 -10.31
CA ALA A 467 -9.09 12.37 -9.46
C ALA A 467 -9.88 13.49 -10.17
N THR A 468 -9.35 14.08 -11.25
CA THR A 468 -10.01 15.13 -12.04
C THR A 468 -10.66 14.62 -13.33
N SER A 469 -10.80 13.30 -13.50
CA SER A 469 -11.40 12.70 -14.70
C SER A 469 -12.82 13.20 -14.99
N VAL A 470 -13.20 13.12 -16.27
CA VAL A 470 -14.51 13.55 -16.78
C VAL A 470 -15.52 12.41 -16.67
N LEU A 471 -16.69 12.68 -16.09
CA LEU A 471 -17.77 11.72 -15.84
C LEU A 471 -19.07 12.20 -16.51
N PRO A 472 -19.93 11.29 -16.98
CA PRO A 472 -21.26 11.64 -17.43
C PRO A 472 -22.18 11.92 -16.24
N ARG A 473 -22.97 12.98 -16.38
CA ARG A 473 -23.97 13.42 -15.39
C ARG A 473 -25.06 12.37 -15.20
N GLU A 474 -25.36 11.68 -16.29
CA GLU A 474 -26.33 10.62 -16.48
C GLU A 474 -26.04 9.43 -15.56
N ALA A 475 -24.78 9.00 -15.44
CA ALA A 475 -24.38 7.91 -14.56
C ALA A 475 -24.58 8.28 -13.07
N LEU A 476 -24.25 9.51 -12.66
CA LEU A 476 -24.51 9.93 -11.28
C LEU A 476 -26.01 10.08 -10.98
N ARG A 477 -26.82 10.54 -11.94
CA ARG A 477 -28.29 10.60 -11.80
C ARG A 477 -28.94 9.21 -11.78
N SER A 478 -28.34 8.23 -12.45
CA SER A 478 -28.88 6.86 -12.55
C SER A 478 -28.43 5.94 -11.41
N TYR A 479 -27.20 6.13 -10.92
CA TYR A 479 -26.55 5.23 -9.97
C TYR A 479 -26.25 5.88 -8.61
N GLY A 480 -26.01 7.20 -8.55
CA GLY A 480 -25.63 7.89 -7.31
C GLY A 480 -24.38 7.27 -6.68
N ASP A 481 -24.50 6.80 -5.44
CA ASP A 481 -23.44 6.08 -4.71
C ASP A 481 -23.04 4.76 -5.41
N ASP A 482 -23.91 4.20 -6.26
CA ASP A 482 -23.69 2.94 -6.97
C ASP A 482 -22.71 3.06 -8.14
N LEU A 483 -22.26 4.27 -8.50
CA LEU A 483 -21.25 4.53 -9.53
C LEU A 483 -19.96 3.72 -9.31
N ALA A 484 -19.61 3.41 -8.05
CA ALA A 484 -18.46 2.56 -7.71
C ALA A 484 -18.61 1.08 -8.15
N PHE A 485 -19.81 0.66 -8.55
CA PHE A 485 -20.12 -0.67 -9.10
C PHE A 485 -20.57 -0.60 -10.58
N HIS A 486 -20.90 0.60 -11.07
CA HIS A 486 -21.27 0.91 -12.45
C HIS A 486 -20.40 2.07 -12.97
N PRO A 487 -19.07 1.88 -13.11
CA PRO A 487 -18.17 2.97 -13.48
C PRO A 487 -18.25 3.24 -14.99
N VAL A 488 -18.68 4.45 -15.35
CA VAL A 488 -18.88 4.90 -16.74
C VAL A 488 -17.96 6.09 -17.02
N GLY A 489 -17.07 5.96 -18.00
CA GLY A 489 -16.11 7.00 -18.39
C GLY A 489 -15.92 7.07 -19.90
N THR A 490 -14.72 7.47 -20.34
CA THR A 490 -14.33 7.60 -21.77
C THR A 490 -13.23 6.61 -22.18
N GLY A 491 -12.72 5.86 -21.20
CA GLY A 491 -11.40 5.24 -21.24
C GLY A 491 -11.25 4.03 -22.17
N PRO A 492 -10.02 3.53 -22.28
CA PRO A 492 -9.62 2.44 -23.18
C PRO A 492 -10.25 1.07 -22.89
N TYR A 493 -10.87 0.86 -21.72
CA TYR A 493 -11.53 -0.40 -21.36
C TYR A 493 -12.91 -0.18 -20.73
N VAL A 494 -13.75 -1.20 -20.82
CA VAL A 494 -15.05 -1.35 -20.13
C VAL A 494 -15.06 -2.62 -19.29
N ILE A 495 -15.82 -2.65 -18.20
CA ILE A 495 -15.95 -3.85 -17.36
C ILE A 495 -16.89 -4.85 -18.04
N SER A 496 -16.45 -6.09 -18.21
CA SER A 496 -17.23 -7.19 -18.78
C SER A 496 -17.60 -8.30 -17.78
N GLU A 497 -16.90 -8.38 -16.65
CA GLU A 497 -17.25 -9.26 -15.53
C GLU A 497 -16.90 -8.58 -14.20
N PHE A 498 -17.83 -8.59 -13.24
CA PHE A 498 -17.65 -7.98 -11.93
C PHE A 498 -18.09 -8.95 -10.83
N VAL A 499 -17.13 -9.51 -10.10
CA VAL A 499 -17.34 -10.50 -9.02
C VAL A 499 -16.76 -9.94 -7.73
N LEU A 500 -17.63 -9.31 -6.93
CA LEU A 500 -17.29 -8.61 -5.69
C LEU A 500 -16.34 -9.42 -4.80
N ASN A 501 -15.28 -8.76 -4.32
CA ASN A 501 -14.21 -9.31 -3.48
C ASN A 501 -13.44 -10.51 -4.09
N ARG A 502 -13.53 -10.77 -5.40
CA ARG A 502 -12.84 -11.89 -6.06
C ARG A 502 -12.22 -11.56 -7.41
N LYS A 503 -12.93 -10.91 -8.32
CA LYS A 503 -12.42 -10.65 -9.68
C LYS A 503 -13.12 -9.48 -10.36
N ILE A 504 -12.37 -8.69 -11.13
CA ILE A 504 -12.93 -7.77 -12.13
C ILE A 504 -12.23 -8.05 -13.47
N VAL A 505 -12.99 -8.07 -14.56
CA VAL A 505 -12.49 -8.24 -15.93
C VAL A 505 -12.83 -7.00 -16.74
N TYR A 506 -11.83 -6.47 -17.42
CA TYR A 506 -11.90 -5.32 -18.30
C TYR A 506 -11.58 -5.78 -19.73
N ASP A 507 -12.48 -5.53 -20.68
CA ASP A 507 -12.23 -5.74 -22.12
C ASP A 507 -12.05 -4.38 -22.81
N ALA A 508 -11.21 -4.30 -23.85
CA ALA A 508 -10.91 -3.06 -24.55
C ALA A 508 -12.18 -2.47 -25.18
N ASN A 509 -12.44 -1.20 -24.86
CA ASN A 509 -13.63 -0.45 -25.27
C ASN A 509 -13.72 -0.40 -26.81
N PRO A 510 -14.74 -1.02 -27.44
CA PRO A 510 -14.87 -1.04 -28.90
C PRO A 510 -15.06 0.34 -29.53
N GLY A 511 -15.64 1.29 -28.77
CA GLY A 511 -15.87 2.67 -29.18
C GLY A 511 -14.73 3.64 -28.83
N TYR A 512 -13.62 3.16 -28.27
CA TYR A 512 -12.48 4.03 -27.93
C TYR A 512 -11.85 4.64 -29.18
N ARG A 513 -11.52 5.94 -29.10
CA ARG A 513 -10.97 6.76 -30.18
C ARG A 513 -9.60 6.28 -30.70
N GLU A 514 -9.14 6.81 -31.84
CA GLU A 514 -7.89 6.40 -32.50
C GLU A 514 -6.65 7.01 -31.82
N VAL A 515 -6.39 6.64 -30.56
CA VAL A 515 -5.15 6.99 -29.85
C VAL A 515 -4.04 6.00 -30.20
N ARG A 516 -2.81 6.48 -30.40
CA ARG A 516 -1.63 5.66 -30.73
C ARG A 516 -0.49 5.84 -29.72
N LEU A 517 0.37 4.83 -29.64
CA LEU A 517 1.63 4.92 -28.91
C LEU A 517 2.56 5.92 -29.62
N SER A 518 3.21 6.78 -28.85
CA SER A 518 4.04 7.90 -29.31
C SER A 518 5.01 8.30 -28.20
N ASN A 519 5.99 9.15 -28.54
CA ASN A 519 7.06 9.60 -27.63
C ASN A 519 7.93 8.44 -27.12
N VAL A 520 8.06 7.36 -27.90
CA VAL A 520 8.76 6.17 -27.45
C VAL A 520 10.28 6.44 -27.40
N PRO A 521 10.96 6.22 -26.25
CA PRO A 521 12.39 6.46 -26.15
C PRO A 521 13.19 5.56 -27.10
N ALA A 522 14.13 6.16 -27.83
CA ALA A 522 14.98 5.43 -28.77
C ALA A 522 15.80 4.35 -28.05
N GLY A 523 15.73 3.11 -28.54
CA GLY A 523 16.38 1.95 -27.92
C GLY A 523 15.60 1.29 -26.79
N SER A 524 14.43 1.82 -26.38
CA SER A 524 13.56 1.15 -25.42
C SER A 524 12.91 -0.12 -26.01
N PRO A 525 12.46 -1.08 -25.18
CA PRO A 525 11.71 -2.26 -25.62
C PRO A 525 10.41 -1.94 -26.41
N PHE A 526 9.90 -0.72 -26.30
CA PHE A 526 8.70 -0.24 -26.99
C PHE A 526 8.96 0.24 -28.43
N ALA A 527 10.21 0.37 -28.88
CA ALA A 527 10.55 1.04 -30.15
C ALA A 527 9.90 0.40 -31.41
N SER A 528 9.60 -0.90 -31.38
CA SER A 528 8.87 -1.61 -32.45
C SER A 528 7.33 -1.52 -32.35
N LEU A 529 6.82 -0.92 -31.27
CA LEU A 529 5.39 -0.72 -30.99
C LEU A 529 4.94 0.73 -31.24
N GLU A 530 5.85 1.66 -31.55
CA GLU A 530 5.47 3.06 -31.80
C GLU A 530 4.50 3.17 -32.99
N GLY A 531 3.48 4.02 -32.84
CA GLY A 531 2.40 4.15 -33.80
C GLY A 531 1.33 3.04 -33.75
N MET A 532 1.45 2.02 -32.90
CA MET A 532 0.36 1.07 -32.65
C MET A 532 -0.84 1.74 -31.97
N ARG A 533 -2.04 1.26 -32.27
CA ARG A 533 -3.30 1.70 -31.64
C ARG A 533 -3.36 1.26 -30.18
N LEU A 534 -3.85 2.13 -29.31
CA LEU A 534 -4.08 1.84 -27.90
C LEU A 534 -5.53 1.37 -27.64
N PRO A 535 -5.79 0.57 -26.58
CA PRO A 535 -4.80 -0.07 -25.71
C PRO A 535 -4.00 -1.18 -26.43
N LEU A 536 -2.76 -1.42 -26.00
CA LEU A 536 -1.88 -2.44 -26.59
C LEU A 536 -2.37 -3.87 -26.33
N THR A 537 -2.91 -4.15 -25.14
CA THR A 537 -3.56 -5.43 -24.80
C THR A 537 -5.09 -5.29 -24.78
N ARG A 538 -5.78 -6.33 -25.29
CA ARG A 538 -7.23 -6.33 -25.49
C ARG A 538 -8.07 -6.57 -24.24
N ARG A 539 -7.47 -7.14 -23.18
CA ARG A 539 -8.18 -7.61 -21.98
C ARG A 539 -7.29 -7.55 -20.75
N VAL A 540 -7.85 -7.16 -19.61
CA VAL A 540 -7.14 -7.10 -18.33
C VAL A 540 -8.00 -7.74 -17.25
N VAL A 541 -7.43 -8.70 -16.52
CA VAL A 541 -8.07 -9.37 -15.39
C VAL A 541 -7.40 -8.92 -14.10
N PHE A 542 -8.20 -8.53 -13.12
CA PHE A 542 -7.76 -8.35 -11.74
C PHE A 542 -8.40 -9.46 -10.90
N GLU A 543 -7.59 -10.37 -10.36
CA GLU A 543 -8.02 -11.34 -9.34
C GLU A 543 -7.66 -10.80 -7.95
N PHE A 544 -8.54 -11.04 -6.97
CA PHE A 544 -8.45 -10.42 -5.65
C PHE A 544 -8.43 -11.45 -4.52
N GLY A 545 -7.53 -11.24 -3.55
CA GLY A 545 -7.34 -12.08 -2.38
C GLY A 545 -6.06 -12.94 -2.46
N GLY A 546 -5.66 -13.48 -1.31
CA GLY A 546 -4.36 -14.13 -1.11
C GLY A 546 -3.36 -13.22 -0.40
N ASN A 547 -2.25 -13.81 0.06
CA ASN A 547 -1.12 -13.10 0.65
C ASN A 547 -0.04 -12.81 -0.40
N ALA A 548 1.03 -12.10 -0.02
CA ALA A 548 2.14 -11.79 -0.91
C ALA A 548 2.76 -13.04 -1.55
N GLU A 549 2.98 -14.10 -0.77
CA GLU A 549 3.53 -15.39 -1.23
C GLU A 549 2.66 -16.02 -2.33
N THR A 550 1.34 -16.02 -2.16
CA THR A 550 0.36 -16.50 -3.15
C THR A 550 0.43 -15.69 -4.45
N ILE A 551 0.63 -14.38 -4.36
CA ILE A 551 0.73 -13.49 -5.52
C ILE A 551 2.06 -13.71 -6.24
N THR A 552 3.18 -13.76 -5.51
CA THR A 552 4.52 -14.06 -6.06
C THR A 552 4.57 -15.45 -6.72
N ALA A 553 3.91 -16.45 -6.14
CA ALA A 553 3.78 -17.79 -6.75
C ALA A 553 3.06 -17.74 -8.10
N GLN A 554 1.98 -16.95 -8.23
CA GLN A 554 1.28 -16.77 -9.51
C GLN A 554 2.13 -16.10 -10.58
N VAL A 555 3.06 -15.21 -10.21
CA VAL A 555 4.02 -14.60 -11.16
C VAL A 555 5.07 -15.62 -11.58
N ARG A 556 5.61 -16.42 -10.64
CA ARG A 556 6.54 -17.53 -10.94
C ARG A 556 5.93 -18.59 -11.85
N GLU A 557 4.64 -18.89 -11.69
CA GLU A 557 3.86 -19.75 -12.61
C GLU A 557 3.53 -19.09 -13.96
N GLY A 558 3.89 -17.82 -14.16
CA GLY A 558 3.59 -17.05 -15.38
C GLY A 558 2.11 -16.65 -15.53
N ARG A 559 1.27 -16.90 -14.51
CA ARG A 559 -0.16 -16.54 -14.49
C ARG A 559 -0.35 -15.03 -14.29
N ALA A 560 0.25 -14.45 -13.26
CA ALA A 560 0.18 -13.02 -12.96
C ALA A 560 1.36 -12.25 -13.58
N MET A 561 1.17 -10.95 -13.86
CA MET A 561 2.18 -10.11 -14.50
C MET A 561 3.26 -9.59 -13.52
N GLU A 562 2.87 -9.24 -12.29
CA GLU A 562 3.79 -8.68 -11.29
C GLU A 562 3.31 -8.93 -9.84
N ALA A 563 4.27 -8.89 -8.91
CA ALA A 563 4.08 -9.02 -7.46
C ALA A 563 5.06 -8.07 -6.74
N ARG A 564 4.62 -7.34 -5.71
CA ARG A 564 5.54 -6.60 -4.82
C ARG A 564 6.17 -7.61 -3.85
N ILE A 565 7.50 -7.76 -3.91
CA ILE A 565 8.26 -8.68 -3.05
C ILE A 565 8.94 -7.94 -1.90
N GLY A 566 9.27 -8.68 -0.83
CA GLY A 566 10.11 -8.17 0.26
C GLY A 566 11.59 -8.18 -0.11
N PHE A 567 12.40 -7.33 0.52
CA PHE A 567 13.85 -7.32 0.28
C PHE A 567 14.56 -8.57 0.80
N ASP A 568 13.99 -9.20 1.82
CA ASP A 568 14.45 -10.46 2.40
C ASP A 568 14.23 -11.63 1.40
N GLU A 569 13.21 -11.53 0.56
CA GLU A 569 13.00 -12.43 -0.60
C GLU A 569 13.90 -12.03 -1.77
N LEU A 570 14.05 -10.73 -2.07
CA LEU A 570 14.96 -10.21 -3.10
C LEU A 570 16.41 -10.69 -2.90
N ALA A 571 16.91 -10.64 -1.67
CA ALA A 571 18.26 -11.07 -1.31
C ALA A 571 18.50 -12.59 -1.48
N ALA A 572 17.44 -13.38 -1.62
CA ALA A 572 17.51 -14.80 -1.99
C ALA A 572 17.29 -15.04 -3.50
N MET A 573 17.02 -13.99 -4.28
CA MET A 573 16.72 -14.05 -5.71
C MET A 573 17.78 -13.38 -6.61
N LEU A 574 18.47 -12.35 -6.13
CA LEU A 574 19.60 -11.71 -6.84
C LEU A 574 20.94 -12.45 -6.58
N PRO A 575 21.94 -12.30 -7.47
CA PRO A 575 23.31 -12.76 -7.22
C PRO A 575 23.98 -12.10 -5.99
N GLU A 576 25.00 -12.76 -5.43
CA GLU A 576 25.79 -12.17 -4.34
C GLU A 576 26.57 -10.93 -4.82
N GLY A 577 26.22 -9.76 -4.27
CA GLY A 577 26.87 -8.48 -4.58
C GLY A 577 26.14 -7.61 -5.61
N GLU A 578 24.97 -8.03 -6.10
CA GLU A 578 24.13 -7.22 -7.01
C GLU A 578 23.74 -5.88 -6.34
N THR A 579 23.76 -4.79 -7.10
CA THR A 579 23.36 -3.45 -6.63
C THR A 579 21.87 -3.19 -6.86
N LEU A 580 21.23 -2.46 -5.94
CA LEU A 580 19.80 -2.11 -6.01
C LEU A 580 19.52 -0.94 -6.98
N ASP A 581 20.19 -0.94 -8.14
CA ASP A 581 20.09 0.13 -9.12
C ASP A 581 18.73 0.09 -9.85
N PRO A 582 18.16 1.23 -10.29
CA PRO A 582 16.87 1.24 -10.99
C PRO A 582 16.97 0.56 -12.36
N GLY A 583 16.05 -0.37 -12.64
CA GLY A 583 16.00 -1.11 -13.90
C GLY A 583 15.41 -2.51 -13.79
N VAL A 584 15.68 -3.34 -14.81
CA VAL A 584 15.40 -4.77 -14.84
C VAL A 584 16.65 -5.54 -14.42
N HIS A 585 16.50 -6.53 -13.54
CA HIS A 585 17.55 -7.38 -13.03
C HIS A 585 17.23 -8.85 -13.30
N ASP A 586 18.20 -9.56 -13.85
CA ASP A 586 18.18 -11.01 -13.98
C ASP A 586 18.29 -11.69 -12.60
N LEU A 587 17.88 -12.96 -12.51
CA LEU A 587 17.88 -13.71 -11.26
C LEU A 587 19.11 -14.63 -11.12
N ALA A 588 19.45 -14.95 -9.88
CA ALA A 588 20.52 -15.87 -9.56
C ALA A 588 20.32 -17.27 -10.22
N PRO A 589 21.40 -17.96 -10.64
CA PRO A 589 21.30 -19.26 -11.31
C PRO A 589 20.48 -20.30 -10.52
N GLY A 590 19.44 -20.84 -11.15
CA GLY A 590 18.50 -21.80 -10.54
C GLY A 590 17.15 -21.20 -10.13
N GLN A 591 17.00 -19.87 -10.19
CA GLN A 591 15.68 -19.22 -10.17
C GLN A 591 14.95 -19.42 -11.53
N PRO A 592 13.62 -19.19 -11.62
CA PRO A 592 12.86 -19.47 -12.84
C PRO A 592 13.15 -18.45 -13.96
N GLU A 593 13.54 -18.93 -15.15
CA GLU A 593 13.89 -18.11 -16.33
C GLU A 593 12.72 -17.29 -16.91
N ASN A 594 11.49 -17.49 -16.42
CA ASN A 594 10.27 -16.81 -16.89
C ASN A 594 9.86 -15.60 -16.04
N VAL A 595 10.73 -15.12 -15.15
CA VAL A 595 10.53 -13.94 -14.30
C VAL A 595 11.82 -13.14 -14.12
N VAL A 596 11.67 -11.83 -13.96
CA VAL A 596 12.75 -10.86 -13.71
C VAL A 596 12.40 -9.96 -12.53
N VAL A 597 13.39 -9.42 -11.84
CA VAL A 597 13.17 -8.36 -10.85
C VAL A 597 13.11 -7.00 -11.56
N ARG A 598 12.19 -6.15 -11.13
CA ARG A 598 12.16 -4.73 -11.48
C ARG A 598 12.35 -3.88 -10.22
N ILE A 599 13.34 -3.00 -10.24
CA ILE A 599 13.61 -2.01 -9.19
C ILE A 599 13.32 -0.63 -9.78
N ALA A 600 12.47 0.16 -9.10
CA ALA A 600 12.18 1.53 -9.50
C ALA A 600 12.05 2.44 -8.28
N ILE A 601 12.66 3.63 -8.34
CA ILE A 601 12.58 4.62 -7.26
C ILE A 601 11.10 5.05 -7.10
N GLU A 602 10.61 5.04 -5.87
CA GLU A 602 9.30 5.64 -5.55
C GLU A 602 9.51 7.16 -5.41
N PRO A 603 8.58 8.00 -5.91
CA PRO A 603 8.66 9.46 -5.85
C PRO A 603 8.45 9.97 -4.42
N THR A 604 9.46 9.74 -3.58
CA THR A 604 9.38 9.77 -2.12
C THR A 604 10.67 10.33 -1.56
N LEU A 605 10.60 11.28 -0.63
CA LEU A 605 11.78 11.78 0.07
C LEU A 605 11.62 11.52 1.56
N GLN A 606 12.53 10.77 2.16
CA GLN A 606 12.72 10.71 3.61
C GLN A 606 13.69 11.82 4.02
N TYR A 607 13.36 12.61 5.04
CA TYR A 607 14.21 13.70 5.50
C TYR A 607 14.01 14.05 6.98
N TRP A 608 15.02 14.65 7.61
CA TRP A 608 14.79 15.45 8.81
C TRP A 608 14.45 16.88 8.41
N ARG A 609 13.31 17.39 8.87
CA ARG A 609 12.94 18.80 8.76
C ARG A 609 13.42 19.55 10.00
N PHE A 610 14.04 20.71 9.82
CA PHE A 610 14.28 21.65 10.91
C PHE A 610 13.12 22.63 11.06
N ASN A 611 12.75 22.95 12.29
CA ASN A 611 11.84 24.07 12.60
C ASN A 611 12.59 25.38 12.32
N MET A 612 12.12 26.14 11.33
CA MET A 612 12.77 27.37 10.86
C MET A 612 12.34 28.60 11.67
N ASN A 613 11.46 28.44 12.65
CA ASN A 613 11.08 29.47 13.62
C ASN A 613 11.66 29.26 15.02
N ASP A 614 12.29 28.12 15.30
CA ASP A 614 12.95 27.84 16.58
C ASP A 614 14.11 28.80 16.86
N GLU A 615 14.23 29.24 18.11
CA GLU A 615 15.26 30.22 18.53
C GLU A 615 16.67 29.63 18.51
N VAL A 616 16.83 28.30 18.56
CA VAL A 616 18.14 27.61 18.61
C VAL A 616 18.54 27.08 17.24
N ILE A 617 17.66 26.35 16.55
CA ILE A 617 17.98 25.68 15.27
C ILE A 617 17.42 26.39 14.04
N GLY A 618 16.57 27.42 14.19
CA GLY A 618 15.84 28.03 13.08
C GLY A 618 16.61 29.10 12.29
N LYS A 619 17.00 30.23 12.89
CA LYS A 619 17.54 31.40 12.16
C LYS A 619 18.83 31.96 12.79
N GLY A 620 19.68 32.56 11.95
CA GLY A 620 21.01 33.10 12.34
C GLY A 620 22.18 32.16 12.04
N ASP A 621 23.41 32.68 12.14
CA ASP A 621 24.62 31.98 11.65
C ASP A 621 24.97 30.73 12.47
N LYS A 622 24.86 30.78 13.81
CA LYS A 622 25.05 29.61 14.69
C LYS A 622 24.01 28.51 14.43
N ALA A 623 22.74 28.88 14.26
CA ALA A 623 21.66 27.95 13.92
C ALA A 623 21.93 27.26 12.58
N ARG A 624 22.32 28.03 11.56
CA ARG A 624 22.70 27.51 10.24
C ARG A 624 23.91 26.57 10.32
N ALA A 625 24.93 26.91 11.10
CA ALA A 625 26.09 26.05 11.33
C ALA A 625 25.72 24.72 12.02
N MET A 626 24.77 24.73 12.97
CA MET A 626 24.26 23.50 13.56
C MET A 626 23.49 22.64 12.56
N ARG A 627 22.64 23.22 11.70
CA ARG A 627 21.95 22.45 10.63
C ARG A 627 22.92 21.88 9.60
N GLN A 628 23.91 22.68 9.17
CA GLN A 628 25.02 22.23 8.31
C GLN A 628 25.78 21.07 8.95
N ALA A 629 26.14 21.18 10.23
CA ALA A 629 26.84 20.12 10.95
C ALA A 629 26.02 18.84 11.07
N LEU A 630 24.72 18.94 11.39
CA LEU A 630 23.82 17.79 11.46
C LEU A 630 23.66 17.11 10.09
N SER A 631 23.59 17.86 8.99
CA SER A 631 23.49 17.27 7.66
C SER A 631 24.79 16.62 7.20
N LEU A 632 25.93 17.31 7.36
CA LEU A 632 27.25 16.79 7.00
C LEU A 632 27.68 15.62 7.91
N GLY A 633 27.19 15.57 9.15
CA GLY A 633 27.40 14.48 10.10
C GLY A 633 26.44 13.29 9.95
N PHE A 634 25.50 13.34 9.01
CA PHE A 634 24.55 12.25 8.76
C PHE A 634 25.06 11.32 7.65
N ASP A 635 25.61 10.16 8.04
CA ASP A 635 25.96 9.10 7.09
C ASP A 635 24.69 8.42 6.55
N ARG A 636 24.27 8.84 5.36
CA ARG A 636 23.09 8.32 4.66
C ARG A 636 23.25 6.85 4.25
N ALA A 637 24.47 6.42 3.91
CA ALA A 637 24.75 5.03 3.55
C ALA A 637 24.66 4.13 4.79
N ALA A 638 25.15 4.58 5.95
CA ALA A 638 24.94 3.89 7.22
C ALA A 638 23.47 3.91 7.66
N TYR A 639 22.70 4.99 7.45
CA TYR A 639 21.27 4.97 7.76
C TYR A 639 20.50 3.94 6.91
N ILE A 640 20.77 3.93 5.60
CA ILE A 640 20.17 2.98 4.67
C ILE A 640 20.55 1.54 5.04
N ARG A 641 21.82 1.28 5.35
CA ARG A 641 22.31 -0.06 5.74
C ARG A 641 21.82 -0.50 7.12
N ASP A 642 21.94 0.35 8.14
CA ASP A 642 21.78 -0.03 9.56
C ASP A 642 20.34 0.13 10.07
N VAL A 643 19.54 1.04 9.48
CA VAL A 643 18.16 1.34 9.92
C VAL A 643 17.15 0.88 8.88
N LEU A 644 17.39 1.12 7.59
CA LEU A 644 16.48 0.69 6.53
C LEU A 644 16.78 -0.72 6.00
N ALA A 645 17.93 -1.32 6.35
CA ALA A 645 18.44 -2.61 5.85
C ALA A 645 18.54 -2.69 4.31
N GLY A 646 19.08 -1.65 3.68
CA GLY A 646 19.28 -1.55 2.23
C GLY A 646 18.04 -1.11 1.44
N ARG A 647 16.89 -0.93 2.09
CA ARG A 647 15.56 -0.84 1.42
C ARG A 647 15.23 0.51 0.73
N ALA A 648 16.24 1.32 0.41
CA ALA A 648 16.11 2.64 -0.18
C ALA A 648 17.43 3.10 -0.84
N VAL A 649 17.37 4.05 -1.78
CA VAL A 649 18.56 4.67 -2.40
C VAL A 649 18.91 5.99 -1.72
N ARG A 650 20.19 6.36 -1.70
CA ARG A 650 20.69 7.57 -1.05
C ARG A 650 20.07 8.84 -1.64
N ALA A 651 19.59 9.74 -0.78
CA ALA A 651 19.28 11.10 -1.17
C ALA A 651 20.46 12.04 -0.89
N ASN A 652 20.81 12.87 -1.87
CA ASN A 652 21.77 13.98 -1.74
C ASN A 652 21.16 15.32 -2.23
N GLY A 653 19.83 15.38 -2.33
CA GLY A 653 19.05 16.50 -2.84
C GLY A 653 17.56 16.22 -2.68
N LEU A 654 16.70 17.06 -3.27
CA LEU A 654 15.24 16.91 -3.22
C LEU A 654 14.66 15.96 -4.29
N LEU A 655 15.42 15.70 -5.35
CA LEU A 655 15.03 14.84 -6.48
C LEU A 655 16.09 13.76 -6.72
N PRO A 656 15.71 12.54 -7.16
CA PRO A 656 16.67 11.45 -7.35
C PRO A 656 17.58 11.70 -8.56
N GLN A 657 18.84 11.29 -8.45
CA GLN A 657 19.81 11.36 -9.55
C GLN A 657 19.39 10.46 -10.71
N GLY A 658 19.67 10.88 -11.95
CA GLY A 658 19.18 10.21 -13.16
C GLY A 658 17.68 10.39 -13.42
N GLY A 659 16.99 11.22 -12.60
CA GLY A 659 15.57 11.53 -12.72
C GLY A 659 15.24 12.61 -13.75
N ILE A 660 14.22 13.41 -13.42
CA ILE A 660 13.65 14.44 -14.31
C ILE A 660 14.68 15.54 -14.62
N GLU A 661 15.53 15.90 -13.65
CA GLU A 661 16.63 16.83 -13.80
C GLU A 661 17.95 16.20 -13.31
N ALA A 662 18.99 16.29 -14.14
CA ALA A 662 20.36 16.04 -13.70
C ALA A 662 20.84 17.15 -12.75
N ASP A 663 21.88 16.85 -11.96
CA ASP A 663 22.58 17.79 -11.07
C ASP A 663 21.72 18.50 -10.00
N CYS A 664 20.74 17.78 -9.44
CA CYS A 664 19.99 18.20 -8.24
C CYS A 664 20.71 17.93 -6.89
N ALA A 665 22.01 17.60 -6.92
CA ALA A 665 22.79 17.30 -5.71
C ALA A 665 23.19 18.59 -4.95
N LEU A 666 23.21 18.49 -3.63
CA LEU A 666 23.52 19.58 -2.68
C LEU A 666 24.76 19.19 -1.85
N GLY A 667 25.78 20.04 -1.83
CA GLY A 667 27.06 19.74 -1.15
C GLY A 667 26.91 19.60 0.38
N SER A 668 25.99 20.35 0.99
CA SER A 668 25.55 20.21 2.38
C SER A 668 24.94 18.85 2.71
N GLN A 669 24.61 18.02 1.70
CA GLN A 669 24.02 16.69 1.83
C GLN A 669 25.03 15.56 1.53
N GLU A 670 26.31 15.89 1.41
CA GLU A 670 27.42 14.94 1.42
C GLU A 670 27.84 14.61 2.85
N PHE A 671 28.34 13.39 3.10
CA PHE A 671 28.80 13.02 4.44
C PHE A 671 30.27 13.41 4.64
N ASP A 672 30.51 14.40 5.49
CA ASP A 672 31.83 14.90 5.86
C ASP A 672 31.82 15.37 7.33
N ALA A 673 32.07 14.44 8.26
CA ALA A 673 32.14 14.75 9.68
C ALA A 673 33.27 15.75 10.06
N PRO A 674 34.46 15.75 9.41
CA PRO A 674 35.42 16.86 9.51
C PRO A 674 34.84 18.23 9.15
N ALA A 675 34.12 18.37 8.03
CA ALA A 675 33.47 19.62 7.63
C ALA A 675 32.30 20.00 8.54
N ALA A 676 31.53 19.02 9.03
CA ALA A 676 30.49 19.23 10.04
C ALA A 676 31.05 19.94 11.29
N ARG A 677 32.18 19.44 11.80
CA ARG A 677 32.90 20.08 12.91
C ARG A 677 33.48 21.43 12.51
N LYS A 678 34.03 21.58 11.31
CA LYS A 678 34.54 22.87 10.83
C LYS A 678 33.46 23.96 10.83
N ALA A 679 32.23 23.65 10.39
CA ALA A 679 31.12 24.60 10.39
C ALA A 679 30.79 25.13 11.80
N LEU A 680 30.80 24.26 12.81
CA LEU A 680 30.62 24.65 14.21
C LEU A 680 31.79 25.50 14.74
N ALA A 681 33.02 25.12 14.44
CA ALA A 681 34.21 25.88 14.86
C ALA A 681 34.25 27.27 14.19
N ASP A 682 33.91 27.39 12.91
CA ASP A 682 33.80 28.65 12.17
C ASP A 682 32.71 29.56 12.78
N ALA A 683 31.62 28.99 13.30
CA ALA A 683 30.55 29.68 14.01
C ALA A 683 30.84 29.94 15.51
N GLY A 684 32.05 29.61 15.98
CA GLY A 684 32.53 29.93 17.33
C GLY A 684 32.13 28.94 18.43
N PHE A 685 31.74 27.71 18.10
CA PHE A 685 31.57 26.65 19.10
C PHE A 685 32.94 26.07 19.53
N GLU A 686 33.15 25.84 20.82
CA GLU A 686 34.34 25.18 21.35
C GLU A 686 34.21 23.65 21.22
N LEU A 687 35.01 23.04 20.35
CA LEU A 687 34.95 21.60 20.07
C LEU A 687 35.95 20.82 20.92
N ASN A 688 35.45 19.86 21.68
CA ASN A 688 36.24 18.99 22.55
C ASN A 688 35.93 17.52 22.22
N GLY A 689 36.94 16.71 21.87
CA GLY A 689 36.72 15.31 21.50
C GLY A 689 37.87 14.67 20.75
N ASP A 690 37.65 13.42 20.35
CA ASP A 690 38.49 12.65 19.43
C ASP A 690 37.64 11.56 18.73
N GLY A 691 38.07 11.10 17.55
CA GLY A 691 37.37 10.10 16.74
C GLY A 691 35.91 10.47 16.49
N ASP A 692 35.00 9.60 16.93
CA ASP A 692 33.54 9.75 16.79
C ASP A 692 32.86 10.26 18.08
N LYS A 693 33.62 10.90 18.99
CA LYS A 693 33.14 11.34 20.31
C LYS A 693 33.54 12.78 20.58
N TRP A 694 32.78 13.69 19.98
CA TRP A 694 32.88 15.12 20.16
C TRP A 694 31.79 15.68 21.07
N ILE A 695 32.08 16.85 21.62
CA ILE A 695 31.16 17.72 22.35
C ILE A 695 31.43 19.13 21.83
N ALA A 696 30.41 19.76 21.24
CA ALA A 696 30.43 21.16 20.85
C ALA A 696 29.84 21.99 21.98
N ILE A 697 30.60 22.92 22.53
CA ILE A 697 30.13 23.85 23.57
C ILE A 697 29.85 25.20 22.94
N ASP A 698 28.64 25.73 23.11
CA ASP A 698 28.35 27.13 22.78
C ASP A 698 28.90 28.05 23.89
N PRO A 699 29.77 29.02 23.56
CA PRO A 699 30.35 29.93 24.56
C PRO A 699 29.34 30.92 25.15
N GLU A 700 28.17 31.13 24.55
CA GLU A 700 27.13 32.02 25.11
C GLU A 700 26.34 31.36 26.25
N THR A 701 25.99 30.08 26.10
CA THR A 701 25.31 29.28 27.14
C THR A 701 26.26 28.52 28.07
N GLY A 702 27.52 28.32 27.66
CA GLY A 702 28.51 27.50 28.37
C GLY A 702 28.14 26.01 28.42
N ARG A 703 27.39 25.52 27.42
CA ARG A 703 26.81 24.17 27.39
C ARG A 703 26.88 23.53 26.01
N GLN A 704 26.72 22.21 25.99
CA GLN A 704 26.41 21.48 24.76
C GLN A 704 24.96 21.78 24.34
N PRO A 705 24.69 22.12 23.07
CA PRO A 705 23.33 22.19 22.55
C PRO A 705 22.64 20.83 22.64
N GLU A 706 21.45 20.78 23.22
CA GLU A 706 20.54 19.63 23.15
C GLU A 706 19.36 19.99 22.24
N LEU A 707 19.11 19.17 21.22
CA LEU A 707 18.02 19.37 20.26
C LEU A 707 17.00 18.23 20.35
N CYS A 708 15.72 18.56 20.25
CA CYS A 708 14.64 17.57 20.25
C CYS A 708 14.32 17.05 18.84
N LEU A 709 14.52 15.74 18.61
CA LEU A 709 14.04 15.01 17.44
C LEU A 709 12.71 14.32 17.76
N VAL A 710 11.61 14.84 17.20
CA VAL A 710 10.29 14.23 17.29
C VAL A 710 10.14 13.19 16.16
N THR A 711 9.82 11.95 16.52
CA THR A 711 9.83 10.81 15.59
C THR A 711 8.58 9.93 15.68
N ARG A 712 8.14 9.44 14.52
CA ARG A 712 7.07 8.43 14.36
C ARG A 712 7.61 6.99 14.32
N SER A 713 8.93 6.81 14.29
CA SER A 713 9.61 5.55 13.99
C SER A 713 9.55 4.58 15.18
N LEU A 714 8.36 4.03 15.42
CA LEU A 714 8.08 3.08 16.52
C LEU A 714 8.65 1.68 16.25
N ASN A 715 8.89 1.35 14.98
CA ASN A 715 9.67 0.20 14.55
C ASN A 715 11.13 0.65 14.35
N PHE A 716 12.11 -0.25 14.55
CA PHE A 716 13.55 0.04 14.46
C PHE A 716 14.07 1.06 15.50
N LYS A 717 13.52 1.06 16.72
CA LYS A 717 13.90 2.03 17.76
C LYS A 717 15.36 1.92 18.17
N GLU A 718 15.92 0.72 18.30
CA GLU A 718 17.28 0.54 18.80
C GLU A 718 18.31 1.02 17.77
N GLU A 719 18.02 0.75 16.50
CA GLU A 719 18.76 1.14 15.31
C GLU A 719 18.71 2.66 15.11
N VAL A 720 17.53 3.28 15.22
CA VAL A 720 17.36 4.75 15.20
C VAL A 720 18.10 5.41 16.36
N ASN A 721 17.94 4.92 17.61
CA ASN A 721 18.66 5.45 18.77
C ASN A 721 20.18 5.35 18.59
N ALA A 722 20.68 4.19 18.12
CA ALA A 722 22.10 3.99 17.86
C ALA A 722 22.63 4.87 16.74
N PHE A 723 21.84 5.12 15.68
CA PHE A 723 22.23 6.00 14.57
C PHE A 723 22.27 7.47 15.00
N VAL A 724 21.22 7.97 15.66
CA VAL A 724 21.17 9.34 16.19
C VAL A 724 22.29 9.57 17.22
N GLY A 725 22.65 8.55 18.00
CA GLY A 725 23.83 8.56 18.86
C GLY A 725 25.15 8.73 18.10
N ARG A 726 25.30 8.12 16.91
CA ARG A 726 26.46 8.34 16.02
C ARG A 726 26.50 9.77 15.47
N VAL A 727 25.37 10.30 14.97
CA VAL A 727 25.29 11.70 14.50
C VAL A 727 25.63 12.68 15.64
N SER A 728 25.13 12.42 16.84
CA SER A 728 25.43 13.24 18.02
C SER A 728 26.93 13.22 18.37
N GLY A 729 27.57 12.05 18.34
CA GLY A 729 29.00 11.90 18.64
C GLY A 729 29.92 12.47 17.55
N LEU A 730 29.56 12.36 16.27
CA LEU A 730 30.35 12.88 15.14
C LEU A 730 30.34 14.42 15.06
N THR A 731 29.20 15.03 15.38
CA THR A 731 28.99 16.49 15.33
C THR A 731 29.33 17.19 16.65
N GLY A 732 29.11 16.53 17.78
CA GLY A 732 29.18 17.12 19.10
C GLY A 732 27.90 17.82 19.57
N ILE A 733 26.80 17.75 18.82
CA ILE A 733 25.47 18.23 19.23
C ILE A 733 24.73 17.08 19.93
N ALA A 734 24.10 17.32 21.08
CA ALA A 734 23.26 16.29 21.73
C ALA A 734 21.87 16.26 21.06
N ILE A 735 21.36 15.07 20.74
CA ILE A 735 20.03 14.89 20.16
C ILE A 735 19.20 14.00 21.10
N ARG A 736 18.09 14.56 21.61
CA ARG A 736 17.13 13.88 22.47
C ARG A 736 15.91 13.46 21.65
N ILE A 737 15.61 12.16 21.64
CA ILE A 737 14.53 11.58 20.82
C ILE A 737 13.22 11.56 21.62
N GLU A 738 12.15 12.04 21.00
CA GLU A 738 10.78 11.93 21.50
C GLU A 738 9.91 11.14 20.51
N TYR A 739 9.41 9.98 20.92
CA TYR A 739 8.49 9.17 20.11
C TYR A 739 7.05 9.66 20.29
N ALA A 740 6.40 10.05 19.20
CA ALA A 740 5.01 10.50 19.17
C ALA A 740 4.11 9.53 18.40
N THR A 741 2.83 9.48 18.77
CA THR A 741 1.79 8.85 17.94
C THR A 741 1.55 9.67 16.66
N PHE A 742 1.01 9.09 15.58
CA PHE A 742 0.83 9.85 14.33
C PHE A 742 -0.05 11.11 14.46
N PRO A 743 -1.20 11.11 15.16
CA PRO A 743 -2.00 12.33 15.36
C PRO A 743 -1.29 13.40 16.20
N GLU A 744 -0.52 12.96 17.21
CA GLU A 744 0.29 13.81 18.08
C GLU A 744 1.47 14.43 17.32
N TYR A 745 2.18 13.64 16.52
CA TYR A 745 3.24 14.12 15.63
C TYR A 745 2.71 15.19 14.66
N LEU A 746 1.59 14.92 13.99
CA LEU A 746 0.98 15.91 13.09
C LEU A 746 0.59 17.19 13.85
N LYS A 747 0.02 17.07 15.05
CA LYS A 747 -0.29 18.23 15.90
C LYS A 747 0.96 19.04 16.23
N ARG A 748 2.02 18.39 16.71
CA ARG A 748 3.29 19.03 17.09
C ARG A 748 3.99 19.69 15.90
N MET A 749 4.02 19.01 14.75
CA MET A 749 4.55 19.58 13.50
C MET A 749 3.71 20.78 13.00
N THR A 750 2.39 20.78 13.22
CA THR A 750 1.50 21.91 12.86
C THR A 750 1.65 23.09 13.82
N GLU A 751 1.88 22.82 15.11
CA GLU A 751 2.06 23.81 16.17
C GLU A 751 3.52 24.27 16.35
N ALA A 752 4.45 23.75 15.54
CA ALA A 752 5.91 23.94 15.63
C ALA A 752 6.52 23.54 17.01
N ASP A 753 5.90 22.58 17.70
CA ASP A 753 6.34 22.02 18.99
C ASP A 753 7.41 20.93 18.81
N GLY A 754 8.60 21.35 18.39
CA GLY A 754 9.75 20.48 18.16
C GLY A 754 10.82 21.18 17.33
N GLN A 755 12.05 20.67 17.33
CA GLN A 755 13.19 21.30 16.64
C GLN A 755 13.60 20.54 15.38
N ILE A 756 13.53 19.21 15.42
CA ILE A 756 13.77 18.31 14.29
C ILE A 756 12.60 17.33 14.19
N PHE A 757 12.10 17.06 12.99
CA PHE A 757 11.00 16.12 12.73
C PHE A 757 11.38 15.07 11.67
N ASP A 758 11.02 13.79 11.89
CA ASP A 758 11.28 12.69 10.93
C ASP A 758 10.28 12.66 9.76
N ALA A 759 10.39 13.62 8.85
CA ALA A 759 9.43 13.84 7.78
C ALA A 759 9.60 12.85 6.60
N GLY A 760 8.51 12.69 5.85
CA GLY A 760 8.52 12.01 4.57
C GLY A 760 7.52 12.67 3.63
N TRP A 761 7.90 12.93 2.39
CA TRP A 761 7.01 13.40 1.32
C TRP A 761 6.85 12.31 0.26
N VAL A 762 5.70 12.31 -0.41
CA VAL A 762 5.43 11.55 -1.63
C VAL A 762 4.97 12.59 -2.65
N MET A 763 5.55 12.62 -3.85
CA MET A 763 5.20 13.66 -4.83
C MET A 763 3.74 13.50 -5.27
N ASP A 764 2.95 14.57 -5.18
CA ASP A 764 1.56 14.56 -5.65
C ASP A 764 1.48 14.52 -7.19
N TYR A 765 2.54 14.97 -7.86
CA TYR A 765 2.75 14.92 -9.31
C TYR A 765 4.25 15.04 -9.64
N PRO A 766 4.73 14.58 -10.81
CA PRO A 766 6.15 14.43 -11.11
C PRO A 766 6.77 15.75 -11.61
N ALA A 767 6.69 16.81 -10.81
CA ALA A 767 7.28 18.11 -11.11
C ALA A 767 8.16 18.59 -9.95
N PRO A 768 9.33 19.21 -10.22
CA PRO A 768 10.22 19.76 -9.19
C PRO A 768 9.49 20.65 -8.17
N GLU A 769 8.57 21.48 -8.65
CA GLU A 769 7.78 22.41 -7.84
C GLU A 769 7.07 21.76 -6.65
N ASP A 770 6.75 20.46 -6.71
CA ASP A 770 6.14 19.75 -5.59
C ASP A 770 7.12 19.59 -4.41
N MET A 771 8.37 19.22 -4.70
CA MET A 771 9.43 19.02 -3.70
C MET A 771 10.11 20.35 -3.29
N TYR A 772 10.30 21.29 -4.22
CA TYR A 772 10.83 22.62 -3.90
C TYR A 772 9.78 23.51 -3.20
N GLY A 773 8.49 23.33 -3.50
CA GLY A 773 7.38 24.05 -2.85
C GLY A 773 7.24 23.77 -1.34
N LEU A 774 7.72 22.62 -0.86
CA LEU A 774 7.78 22.29 0.58
C LEU A 774 8.54 23.31 1.42
N TRP A 775 9.44 24.07 0.80
CA TRP A 775 10.31 25.05 1.46
C TRP A 775 9.82 26.50 1.27
N TYR A 776 8.59 26.66 0.77
CA TYR A 776 7.95 27.94 0.47
C TYR A 776 6.74 28.28 1.35
N ASP A 777 6.04 27.30 1.92
CA ASP A 777 4.79 27.55 2.65
C ASP A 777 4.95 28.46 3.88
N ALA A 778 3.95 29.31 4.12
CA ALA A 778 4.11 30.58 4.83
C ALA A 778 4.34 30.50 6.35
N ASN A 779 4.15 29.33 6.98
CA ASN A 779 4.15 29.20 8.44
C ASN A 779 5.48 28.73 9.07
N ASP A 780 6.28 27.88 8.41
CA ASP A 780 7.53 27.33 9.00
C ASP A 780 8.51 26.84 7.91
N THR A 781 8.82 27.69 6.93
CA THR A 781 9.73 27.32 5.83
C THR A 781 10.70 28.44 5.47
N LEU A 782 11.57 28.19 4.49
CA LEU A 782 12.68 29.07 4.14
C LEU A 782 12.25 30.31 3.36
N ALA A 783 11.37 30.17 2.36
CA ALA A 783 11.05 31.26 1.44
C ALA A 783 10.21 32.39 2.04
N ALA A 784 9.55 32.16 3.19
CA ALA A 784 8.92 33.22 3.97
C ALA A 784 9.92 34.32 4.41
N ALA A 785 11.23 34.07 4.30
CA ALA A 785 12.30 35.04 4.54
C ALA A 785 13.23 35.31 3.32
N ASP A 786 13.12 34.56 2.21
CA ASP A 786 14.03 34.68 1.06
C ASP A 786 13.28 34.92 -0.27
N ALA A 787 13.45 36.13 -0.81
CA ALA A 787 12.84 36.57 -2.05
C ALA A 787 13.51 36.01 -3.33
N GLU A 788 14.78 35.59 -3.25
CA GLU A 788 15.47 34.93 -4.36
C GLU A 788 14.89 33.53 -4.56
N TYR A 789 14.66 32.80 -3.47
CA TYR A 789 13.96 31.51 -3.49
C TYR A 789 12.53 31.65 -4.03
N ALA A 790 11.78 32.64 -3.53
CA ALA A 790 10.41 32.90 -3.95
C ALA A 790 10.29 33.18 -5.46
N GLN A 791 11.22 33.96 -6.03
CA GLN A 791 11.25 34.24 -7.47
C GLN A 791 11.69 33.02 -8.28
N ALA A 792 12.69 32.27 -7.80
CA ALA A 792 13.20 31.10 -8.51
C ALA A 792 12.20 29.93 -8.53
N LEU A 793 11.34 29.77 -7.51
CA LEU A 793 10.35 28.68 -7.47
C LEU A 793 9.37 28.73 -8.65
N HIS A 794 8.85 29.93 -8.97
CA HIS A 794 7.98 30.13 -10.14
C HIS A 794 8.73 29.87 -11.47
N GLY A 795 10.02 30.22 -11.54
CA GLY A 795 10.85 30.01 -12.73
C GLY A 795 11.06 28.55 -13.15
N LEU A 796 10.78 27.58 -12.25
CA LEU A 796 10.88 26.14 -12.55
C LEU A 796 9.96 25.68 -13.69
N GLU A 797 8.83 26.37 -13.94
CA GLU A 797 7.89 25.92 -14.97
C GLU A 797 8.53 25.85 -16.37
N ASN A 798 9.53 26.69 -16.60
CA ASN A 798 10.28 26.77 -17.85
C ASN A 798 11.17 25.55 -18.12
N LEU A 799 11.50 24.71 -17.12
CA LEU A 799 12.25 23.45 -17.32
C LEU A 799 11.58 22.51 -18.34
N ARG A 800 10.24 22.58 -18.40
CA ARG A 800 9.38 21.79 -19.28
C ARG A 800 9.11 22.47 -20.63
N SER A 801 9.65 23.66 -20.89
CA SER A 801 9.48 24.34 -22.16
C SER A 801 10.25 23.63 -23.29
N PRO A 802 9.67 23.51 -24.50
CA PRO A 802 10.40 23.08 -25.69
C PRO A 802 11.32 24.19 -26.26
N ASP A 803 11.22 25.43 -25.78
CA ASP A 803 12.14 26.51 -26.12
C ASP A 803 13.45 26.39 -25.32
N PRO A 804 14.62 26.24 -25.97
CA PRO A 804 15.91 26.17 -25.29
C PRO A 804 16.25 27.39 -24.42
N GLU A 805 15.77 28.60 -24.75
CA GLU A 805 16.07 29.80 -23.95
C GLU A 805 15.32 29.78 -22.62
N GLN A 806 14.01 29.49 -22.66
CA GLN A 806 13.18 29.27 -21.47
C GLN A 806 13.71 28.09 -20.64
N LYS A 807 14.01 26.94 -21.28
CA LYS A 807 14.56 25.79 -20.56
C LYS A 807 15.87 26.11 -19.84
N GLN A 808 16.71 26.96 -20.44
CA GLN A 808 17.93 27.45 -19.79
C GLN A 808 17.64 28.43 -18.64
N GLU A 809 16.55 29.18 -18.66
CA GLU A 809 16.07 29.97 -17.51
C GLU A 809 15.58 29.09 -16.37
N GLY A 810 14.78 28.05 -16.66
CA GLY A 810 14.37 27.05 -15.66
C GLY A 810 15.56 26.37 -14.96
N LEU A 811 16.63 26.07 -15.70
CA LEU A 811 17.87 25.54 -15.12
C LEU A 811 18.58 26.55 -14.21
N ARG A 812 18.55 27.86 -14.50
CA ARG A 812 19.10 28.91 -13.61
C ARG A 812 18.26 29.06 -12.34
N ALA A 813 16.93 28.93 -12.46
CA ALA A 813 16.01 28.89 -11.33
C ALA A 813 16.31 27.70 -10.40
N LEU A 814 16.40 26.49 -10.94
CA LEU A 814 16.78 25.28 -10.20
C LEU A 814 18.15 25.42 -9.49
N GLN A 815 19.18 25.91 -10.19
CA GLN A 815 20.49 26.21 -9.61
C GLN A 815 20.42 27.25 -8.47
N THR A 816 19.46 28.18 -8.54
CA THR A 816 19.27 29.22 -7.52
C THR A 816 18.58 28.69 -6.27
N LEU A 817 17.53 27.88 -6.43
CA LEU A 817 16.90 27.15 -5.33
C LEU A 817 17.91 26.24 -4.63
N ASN A 818 18.67 25.45 -5.39
CA ASN A 818 19.70 24.57 -4.84
C ASN A 818 20.76 25.36 -4.06
N ARG A 819 21.26 26.48 -4.58
CA ARG A 819 22.23 27.33 -3.87
C ARG A 819 21.71 27.86 -2.53
N VAL A 820 20.41 28.20 -2.45
CA VAL A 820 19.79 28.71 -1.23
C VAL A 820 19.51 27.59 -0.22
N LEU A 821 19.08 26.40 -0.68
CA LEU A 821 18.97 25.21 0.17
C LEU A 821 20.33 24.76 0.72
N ASP A 822 21.38 24.80 -0.11
CA ASP A 822 22.73 24.38 0.28
C ASP A 822 23.39 25.37 1.25
N ARG A 823 23.08 26.66 1.09
CA ARG A 823 23.45 27.72 2.04
C ARG A 823 22.81 27.46 3.40
N ASP A 824 21.47 27.38 3.46
CA ASP A 824 20.74 27.48 4.72
C ASP A 824 20.35 26.14 5.36
N VAL A 825 20.40 25.03 4.61
CA VAL A 825 20.16 23.66 5.09
C VAL A 825 18.89 23.54 5.96
N PRO A 826 17.68 23.81 5.42
CA PRO A 826 16.42 23.65 6.16
C PRO A 826 16.03 22.17 6.39
N PHE A 827 16.79 21.22 5.83
CA PHE A 827 16.59 19.78 6.00
C PHE A 827 17.89 18.97 5.92
N VAL A 828 17.80 17.71 6.36
CA VAL A 828 18.73 16.62 6.04
C VAL A 828 17.99 15.61 5.16
N ALA A 829 18.33 15.52 3.88
CA ALA A 829 17.79 14.54 2.94
C ALA A 829 18.42 13.17 3.24
N ILE A 830 17.62 12.13 3.38
CA ILE A 830 18.07 10.81 3.85
C ILE A 830 18.10 9.81 2.69
N ALA A 831 16.92 9.49 2.15
CA ALA A 831 16.76 8.45 1.13
C ALA A 831 15.50 8.66 0.28
N PHE A 832 15.51 8.12 -0.94
CA PHE A 832 14.30 7.85 -1.73
C PHE A 832 13.98 6.34 -1.60
N ASN A 833 12.72 5.97 -1.33
CA ASN A 833 12.36 4.54 -1.29
C ASN A 833 12.57 3.91 -2.67
N VAL A 834 12.79 2.59 -2.72
CA VAL A 834 12.65 1.82 -3.96
C VAL A 834 11.51 0.82 -3.87
N SER A 835 10.72 0.75 -4.94
CA SER A 835 9.76 -0.32 -5.16
C SER A 835 10.48 -1.48 -5.84
N VAL A 836 10.27 -2.69 -5.30
CA VAL A 836 10.84 -3.94 -5.83
C VAL A 836 9.68 -4.84 -6.22
N ARG A 837 9.72 -5.34 -7.46
CA ARG A 837 8.65 -6.15 -8.04
C ARG A 837 9.24 -7.37 -8.71
N LEU A 838 8.76 -8.57 -8.40
CA LEU A 838 8.94 -9.71 -9.29
C LEU A 838 7.95 -9.57 -10.43
N CYS A 839 8.43 -9.63 -11.67
CA CYS A 839 7.61 -9.47 -12.86
C CYS A 839 7.79 -10.67 -13.79
N ARG A 840 6.75 -11.00 -14.54
CA ARG A 840 6.83 -12.00 -15.62
C ARG A 840 7.79 -11.52 -16.70
N GLU A 841 8.63 -12.40 -17.21
CA GLU A 841 9.57 -12.07 -18.28
C GLU A 841 8.81 -11.69 -19.59
N GLY A 842 9.36 -10.71 -20.30
CA GLY A 842 8.73 -10.09 -21.47
C GLY A 842 7.57 -9.16 -21.14
N TYR A 843 7.26 -8.88 -19.87
CA TYR A 843 6.26 -7.89 -19.48
C TYR A 843 6.77 -6.48 -19.79
N LEU A 844 6.14 -5.86 -20.78
CA LEU A 844 6.41 -4.51 -21.26
C LEU A 844 5.53 -3.54 -20.49
N GLN A 845 6.14 -2.79 -19.57
CA GLN A 845 5.56 -1.61 -18.93
C GLN A 845 6.51 -0.43 -19.19
N PRO A 846 6.00 0.78 -19.52
CA PRO A 846 6.82 1.97 -19.63
C PRO A 846 7.70 2.17 -18.39
N GLU A 847 8.97 2.51 -18.60
CA GLU A 847 9.94 2.69 -17.52
C GLU A 847 10.27 4.17 -17.37
N ALA A 848 9.98 4.70 -16.19
CA ALA A 848 10.36 6.03 -15.77
C ALA A 848 11.04 5.93 -14.39
N PRO A 849 12.04 6.78 -14.08
CA PRO A 849 12.77 6.74 -12.81
C PRO A 849 11.92 7.14 -11.59
N LEU A 850 10.63 7.47 -11.76
CA LEU A 850 9.68 7.79 -10.70
C LEU A 850 8.32 7.15 -10.99
N SER A 851 7.81 6.37 -10.04
CA SER A 851 6.58 5.57 -10.21
C SER A 851 5.33 6.18 -9.55
N LEU A 852 4.48 6.85 -10.33
CA LEU A 852 3.20 7.47 -9.89
C LEU A 852 1.92 6.73 -10.37
N SER A 853 2.04 5.46 -10.77
CA SER A 853 1.09 4.71 -11.62
C SER A 853 1.21 5.05 -13.11
N ILE A 854 1.08 4.01 -13.94
CA ILE A 854 1.17 4.07 -15.40
C ILE A 854 -0.11 3.43 -15.96
N PRO A 855 -0.87 4.10 -16.85
CA PRO A 855 -2.11 3.56 -17.37
C PRO A 855 -1.90 2.25 -18.14
N LEU A 856 -2.72 1.23 -17.87
CA LEU A 856 -2.56 -0.10 -18.45
C LEU A 856 -2.81 -0.15 -19.98
N LYS A 857 -3.31 0.93 -20.60
CA LYS A 857 -3.33 1.08 -22.07
C LYS A 857 -1.95 0.98 -22.73
N TYR A 858 -0.86 1.28 -22.00
CA TYR A 858 0.52 1.17 -22.47
C TYR A 858 1.22 -0.14 -22.10
N CYS A 859 0.59 -1.01 -21.30
CA CYS A 859 1.19 -2.26 -20.86
C CYS A 859 0.89 -3.38 -21.86
N ALA A 860 1.83 -4.32 -21.99
CA ALA A 860 1.69 -5.54 -22.76
C ALA A 860 2.64 -6.63 -22.22
N VAL A 861 2.56 -7.85 -22.77
CA VAL A 861 3.59 -8.88 -22.55
C VAL A 861 3.86 -9.60 -23.86
N THR A 862 5.12 -9.87 -24.18
CA THR A 862 5.53 -10.57 -25.40
C THR A 862 5.24 -12.08 -25.32
N LYS A 863 4.93 -12.70 -26.46
CA LYS A 863 4.67 -14.13 -26.66
C LYS A 863 5.87 -14.86 -27.27
#